data_AF-A0A1T1IBH0-F1
#
_entry.id   AF-A0A1T1IBH0-F1
#
_cell.length_a   1.000
_cell.length_b   1.000
_cell.length_c   1.000
_cell.angle_alpha   90.00
_cell.angle_beta   90.00
_cell.angle_gamma   90.00
#
_symmetry.space_group_name_H-M   'P 1'
#
loop_
_entity.id
_entity.type
_entity.pdbx_description
1 polymer ?
#
loop_
_entity_poly.entity_id
_entity_poly.type
_entity_poly.pdbx_seq_one_letter_code
_entity_poly.pdbx_strand_id
1 'polypeptide(L)'
;MHNTLEQVFGYPQFRPGQEAAVSAVLGGRSAAAIFPTGSGKSLCYQLPALLLPHLTLVVSPLLALMQDQLAFLQRHGIAAASIDSAQSRDDANAVMARARSGELKILMISVERLKNERFRNFLQQVPISLLVVDEAHCISEWGHNFRPDYLKLPDYQRQFNIPQALLLTATATPKVIADMQAKFAIAPQDVVTTGFYRPNLNLLVEPVRGQDKRRRLVQWMGERPGQPSIVYVTLQKTAEQIAQHLSQHGIQAQAYHAGLPHEQREAIQRQFMGGQSNCIVATIAFGMGIDKSDIRNVVHFDLPKSIENYSQEIGRAGRDGQPSDCLVLANRDSLNVLENFVYGDTPELDGIRCVLDELQAAAPDGQWEFLLGPLADQSNIRQLPLKTLLVQLELRGLIAPRYAYFAEYRFKFLLEPQALLARFEGERRDFVEAIIQTSSRARTWATVNFDALYLQHQAERSRVVKALDYFQERGWVELESKQMTEVYSLLQTDFDAAELSAQLHGYFTRHEGAEIARIHAMLDLFGTEQCLGYRLAQYFGDDNAPRRCGHCSVCHGQVARLPAPPDLPALVDKNFAQLCEPFIHRHQQHTERVPGAERLTRFLCGISVPLFTKLKARAIPGFAALEDYPYAEVRDWADSHLRA
;
A
#
# COMPACT_ATOMS: atom_id res chain seq x y z
N MET A 1 -12.45 -10.13 -32.19
CA MET A 1 -11.38 -9.55 -31.34
C MET A 1 -10.26 -8.89 -32.16
N HIS A 2 -9.65 -9.57 -33.14
CA HIS A 2 -8.59 -9.00 -33.98
C HIS A 2 -8.96 -7.69 -34.69
N ASN A 3 -10.14 -7.63 -35.32
CA ASN A 3 -10.59 -6.38 -35.97
C ASN A 3 -10.69 -5.22 -34.97
N THR A 4 -11.20 -5.45 -33.76
CA THR A 4 -11.32 -4.42 -32.72
C THR A 4 -9.95 -4.00 -32.17
N LEU A 5 -9.00 -4.94 -32.07
CA LEU A 5 -7.62 -4.67 -31.68
C LEU A 5 -6.98 -3.65 -32.63
N GLU A 6 -7.11 -3.88 -33.93
CA GLU A 6 -6.54 -3.01 -34.95
C GLU A 6 -7.31 -1.69 -35.08
N GLN A 7 -8.64 -1.73 -35.18
CA GLN A 7 -9.46 -0.54 -35.44
C GLN A 7 -9.53 0.43 -34.26
N VAL A 8 -9.58 -0.08 -33.03
CA VAL A 8 -9.70 0.77 -31.84
C VAL A 8 -8.34 1.13 -31.29
N PHE A 9 -7.44 0.16 -31.12
CA PHE A 9 -6.17 0.36 -30.44
C PHE A 9 -4.97 0.54 -31.39
N GLY A 10 -5.14 0.37 -32.70
CA GLY A 10 -4.06 0.52 -33.68
C GLY A 10 -2.98 -0.55 -33.61
N TYR A 11 -3.23 -1.67 -32.92
CA TYR A 11 -2.25 -2.75 -32.80
C TYR A 11 -2.49 -3.82 -33.88
N PRO A 12 -1.49 -4.14 -34.71
CA PRO A 12 -1.66 -5.12 -35.79
C PRO A 12 -1.71 -6.57 -35.29
N GLN A 13 -1.18 -6.84 -34.09
CA GLN A 13 -1.11 -8.17 -33.50
C GLN A 13 -1.06 -8.11 -31.98
N PHE A 14 -1.45 -9.21 -31.33
CA PHE A 14 -1.27 -9.38 -29.90
C PHE A 14 0.21 -9.55 -29.53
N ARG A 15 0.58 -9.05 -28.35
CA ARG A 15 1.83 -9.45 -27.69
C ARG A 15 1.68 -10.85 -27.09
N PRO A 16 2.80 -11.55 -26.81
CA PRO A 16 2.76 -12.88 -26.21
C PRO A 16 1.87 -12.94 -24.96
N GLY A 17 1.04 -13.99 -24.87
CA GLY A 17 0.11 -14.23 -23.76
C GLY A 17 -1.20 -13.45 -23.81
N GLN A 18 -1.25 -12.25 -24.43
CA GLN A 18 -2.46 -11.42 -24.43
C GLN A 18 -3.66 -12.11 -25.07
N GLU A 19 -3.46 -12.73 -26.24
CA GLU A 19 -4.55 -13.40 -26.97
C GLU A 19 -5.16 -14.55 -26.16
N ALA A 20 -4.34 -15.34 -25.48
CA ALA A 20 -4.80 -16.44 -24.64
C ALA A 20 -5.68 -15.95 -23.48
N ALA A 21 -5.23 -14.89 -22.78
CA ALA A 21 -5.98 -14.33 -21.65
C ALA A 21 -7.30 -13.70 -22.12
N VAL A 22 -7.27 -12.94 -23.23
CA VAL A 22 -8.47 -12.35 -23.85
C VAL A 22 -9.44 -13.43 -24.31
N SER A 23 -8.95 -14.50 -24.93
CA SER A 23 -9.79 -15.58 -25.45
C SER A 23 -10.50 -16.35 -24.33
N ALA A 24 -9.82 -16.58 -23.20
CA ALA A 24 -10.44 -17.21 -22.02
C ALA A 24 -11.62 -16.37 -21.50
N VAL A 25 -11.41 -15.05 -21.34
CA VAL A 25 -12.43 -14.11 -20.87
C VAL A 25 -13.59 -13.95 -21.87
N LEU A 26 -13.31 -13.92 -23.18
CA LEU A 26 -14.37 -13.89 -24.19
C LEU A 26 -15.14 -15.21 -24.25
N GLY A 27 -14.52 -16.32 -23.83
CA GLY A 27 -15.16 -17.62 -23.66
C GLY A 27 -15.99 -17.75 -22.38
N GLY A 28 -16.12 -16.68 -21.58
CA GLY A 28 -16.89 -16.70 -20.33
C GLY A 28 -16.17 -17.37 -19.16
N ARG A 29 -14.84 -17.53 -19.24
CA ARG A 29 -14.02 -18.17 -18.19
C ARG A 29 -13.20 -17.14 -17.43
N SER A 30 -13.07 -17.32 -16.12
CA SER A 30 -12.11 -16.57 -15.32
C SER A 30 -10.68 -16.91 -15.73
N ALA A 31 -9.79 -15.92 -15.73
CA ALA A 31 -8.40 -16.07 -16.17
C ALA A 31 -7.43 -15.27 -15.30
N ALA A 32 -6.17 -15.67 -15.29
CA ALA A 32 -5.09 -14.92 -14.66
C ALA A 32 -4.01 -14.61 -15.70
N ALA A 33 -3.60 -13.34 -15.79
CA ALA A 33 -2.53 -12.88 -16.68
C ALA A 33 -1.36 -12.34 -15.85
N ILE A 34 -0.28 -13.11 -15.78
CA ILE A 34 0.93 -12.79 -15.03
C ILE A 34 2.01 -12.37 -16.03
N PHE A 35 2.03 -11.07 -16.35
CA PHE A 35 2.94 -10.51 -17.35
C PHE A 35 3.85 -9.45 -16.75
N PRO A 36 5.15 -9.40 -17.09
CA PRO A 36 6.06 -8.40 -16.54
C PRO A 36 5.61 -6.98 -16.89
N THR A 37 6.14 -5.99 -16.18
CA THR A 37 5.88 -4.57 -16.41
C THR A 37 6.18 -4.18 -17.87
N GLY A 38 5.33 -3.31 -18.44
CA GLY A 38 5.45 -2.87 -19.84
C GLY A 38 4.87 -3.82 -20.89
N SER A 39 4.41 -5.02 -20.52
CA SER A 39 3.89 -6.02 -21.48
C SER A 39 2.48 -5.74 -22.02
N GLY A 40 1.83 -4.65 -21.59
CA GLY A 40 0.48 -4.29 -22.04
C GLY A 40 -0.63 -5.10 -21.38
N LYS A 41 -0.54 -5.33 -20.06
CA LYS A 41 -1.56 -6.05 -19.27
C LYS A 41 -2.96 -5.44 -19.42
N SER A 42 -3.06 -4.11 -19.47
CA SER A 42 -4.35 -3.42 -19.52
C SER A 42 -5.19 -3.82 -20.74
N LEU A 43 -4.55 -4.10 -21.88
CA LEU A 43 -5.25 -4.54 -23.09
C LEU A 43 -6.08 -5.81 -22.84
N CYS A 44 -5.65 -6.68 -21.91
CA CYS A 44 -6.33 -7.94 -21.60
C CYS A 44 -7.72 -7.73 -21.01
N TYR A 45 -8.01 -6.57 -20.40
CA TYR A 45 -9.36 -6.22 -19.98
C TYR A 45 -10.02 -5.17 -20.88
N GLN A 46 -9.24 -4.25 -21.45
CA GLN A 46 -9.78 -3.17 -22.28
C GLN A 46 -10.44 -3.69 -23.55
N LEU A 47 -9.84 -4.71 -24.18
CA LEU A 47 -10.40 -5.31 -25.39
C LEU A 47 -11.67 -6.14 -25.09
N PRO A 48 -11.69 -7.06 -24.09
CA PRO A 48 -12.93 -7.71 -23.68
C PRO A 48 -14.02 -6.76 -23.23
N ALA A 49 -13.68 -5.65 -22.56
CA ALA A 49 -14.68 -4.67 -22.13
C ALA A 49 -15.52 -4.12 -23.30
N LEU A 50 -14.94 -4.00 -24.50
CA LEU A 50 -15.65 -3.55 -25.70
C LEU A 50 -16.50 -4.65 -26.35
N LEU A 51 -16.14 -5.91 -26.14
CA LEU A 51 -16.75 -7.07 -26.81
C LEU A 51 -17.81 -7.75 -25.94
N LEU A 52 -17.72 -7.61 -24.63
CA LEU A 52 -18.70 -8.11 -23.68
C LEU A 52 -19.91 -7.16 -23.60
N PRO A 53 -21.13 -7.68 -23.36
CA PRO A 53 -22.35 -6.89 -23.45
C PRO A 53 -22.47 -5.81 -22.36
N HIS A 54 -22.00 -6.07 -21.14
CA HIS A 54 -22.24 -5.21 -19.99
C HIS A 54 -20.96 -4.52 -19.49
N LEU A 55 -21.01 -3.98 -18.27
CA LEU A 55 -19.93 -3.21 -17.65
C LEU A 55 -18.74 -4.12 -17.31
N THR A 56 -17.51 -3.60 -17.46
CA THR A 56 -16.31 -4.17 -16.84
C THR A 56 -15.95 -3.36 -15.61
N LEU A 57 -15.94 -4.01 -14.45
CA LEU A 57 -15.55 -3.40 -13.17
C LEU A 57 -14.07 -3.65 -12.92
N VAL A 58 -13.25 -2.61 -12.86
CA VAL A 58 -11.80 -2.70 -12.63
C VAL A 58 -11.49 -2.23 -11.21
N VAL A 59 -10.97 -3.13 -10.38
CA VAL A 59 -10.44 -2.82 -9.05
C VAL A 59 -8.94 -2.65 -9.16
N SER A 60 -8.42 -1.47 -8.81
CA SER A 60 -6.98 -1.17 -8.84
C SER A 60 -6.57 -0.41 -7.57
N PRO A 61 -5.36 -0.65 -7.01
CA PRO A 61 -4.98 -0.07 -5.72
C PRO A 61 -4.52 1.40 -5.79
N LEU A 62 -4.44 1.99 -6.99
CA LEU A 62 -3.73 3.25 -7.23
C LEU A 62 -4.54 4.23 -8.06
N LEU A 63 -4.93 5.33 -7.41
CA LEU A 63 -5.67 6.42 -8.05
C LEU A 63 -4.90 7.05 -9.22
N ALA A 64 -3.58 7.28 -9.07
CA ALA A 64 -2.76 7.83 -10.14
C ALA A 64 -2.74 6.93 -11.39
N LEU A 65 -2.63 5.61 -11.20
CA LEU A 65 -2.68 4.65 -12.31
C LEU A 65 -4.06 4.65 -12.98
N MET A 66 -5.14 4.75 -12.21
CA MET A 66 -6.50 4.85 -12.76
C MET A 66 -6.64 6.09 -13.66
N GLN A 67 -6.10 7.25 -13.25
CA GLN A 67 -6.16 8.48 -14.05
C GLN A 67 -5.43 8.32 -15.40
N ASP A 68 -4.23 7.73 -15.40
CA ASP A 68 -3.49 7.46 -16.64
C ASP A 68 -4.24 6.49 -17.57
N GLN A 69 -4.86 5.44 -17.01
CA GLN A 69 -5.68 4.51 -17.78
C GLN A 69 -6.93 5.18 -18.35
N LEU A 70 -7.61 6.05 -17.59
CA LEU A 70 -8.76 6.80 -18.08
C LEU A 70 -8.39 7.76 -19.22
N ALA A 71 -7.26 8.47 -19.09
CA ALA A 71 -6.76 9.33 -20.17
C ALA A 71 -6.41 8.53 -21.43
N PHE A 72 -5.86 7.31 -21.28
CA PHE A 72 -5.66 6.39 -22.40
C PHE A 72 -6.99 5.97 -23.03
N LEU A 73 -7.97 5.52 -22.24
CA LEU A 73 -9.27 5.06 -22.71
C LEU A 73 -10.05 6.17 -23.44
N GLN A 74 -10.03 7.38 -22.90
CA GLN A 74 -10.67 8.56 -23.50
C GLN A 74 -10.07 8.89 -24.87
N ARG A 75 -8.74 8.81 -25.03
CA ARG A 75 -8.07 9.03 -26.33
C ARG A 75 -8.46 8.02 -27.39
N HIS A 76 -8.90 6.82 -27.00
CA HIS A 76 -9.39 5.78 -27.89
C HIS A 76 -10.92 5.77 -28.02
N GLY A 77 -11.61 6.81 -27.51
CA GLY A 77 -13.07 6.92 -27.59
C GLY A 77 -13.83 5.91 -26.73
N ILE A 78 -13.18 5.29 -25.75
CA ILE A 78 -13.78 4.26 -24.90
C ILE A 78 -14.46 4.93 -23.70
N ALA A 79 -15.77 4.70 -23.54
CA ALA A 79 -16.55 5.22 -22.42
C ALA A 79 -16.12 4.56 -21.10
N ALA A 80 -15.30 5.28 -20.33
CA ALA A 80 -14.78 4.84 -19.05
C ALA A 80 -14.85 5.96 -18.01
N ALA A 81 -14.97 5.59 -16.73
CA ALA A 81 -14.94 6.52 -15.61
C ALA A 81 -14.36 5.86 -14.36
N SER A 82 -13.92 6.68 -13.39
CA SER A 82 -13.63 6.22 -12.03
C SER A 82 -14.68 6.72 -11.05
N ILE A 83 -14.83 6.00 -9.94
CA ILE A 83 -15.45 6.52 -8.73
C ILE A 83 -14.43 6.48 -7.60
N ASP A 84 -14.06 7.64 -7.09
CA ASP A 84 -13.13 7.80 -5.96
C ASP A 84 -13.72 8.68 -4.85
N SER A 85 -12.98 8.82 -3.74
CA SER A 85 -13.41 9.58 -2.57
C SER A 85 -13.22 11.09 -2.71
N ALA A 86 -12.50 11.56 -3.74
CA ALA A 86 -12.25 12.98 -3.97
C ALA A 86 -13.33 13.64 -4.84
N GLN A 87 -14.11 12.85 -5.58
CA GLN A 87 -15.22 13.34 -6.40
C GLN A 87 -16.39 13.90 -5.58
N SER A 88 -17.02 14.95 -6.12
CA SER A 88 -18.28 15.46 -5.58
C SER A 88 -19.37 14.40 -5.65
N ARG A 89 -20.41 14.56 -4.83
CA ARG A 89 -21.56 13.65 -4.86
C ARG A 89 -22.27 13.68 -6.21
N ASP A 90 -22.34 14.84 -6.85
CA ASP A 90 -23.01 15.01 -8.13
C ASP A 90 -22.22 14.35 -9.27
N ASP A 91 -20.90 14.47 -9.27
CA ASP A 91 -20.04 13.76 -10.22
C ASP A 91 -20.16 12.24 -10.05
N ALA A 92 -20.09 11.75 -8.80
CA ALA A 92 -20.24 10.34 -8.51
C ALA A 92 -21.63 9.83 -8.93
N ASN A 93 -22.69 10.62 -8.70
CA ASN A 93 -24.05 10.28 -9.14
C ASN A 93 -24.17 10.24 -10.67
N ALA A 94 -23.54 11.17 -11.38
CA ALA A 94 -23.51 11.19 -12.84
C ALA A 94 -22.81 9.94 -13.39
N VAL A 95 -21.65 9.56 -12.83
CA VAL A 95 -20.96 8.31 -13.20
C VAL A 95 -21.82 7.09 -12.92
N MET A 96 -22.46 7.03 -11.75
CA MET A 96 -23.38 5.93 -11.40
C MET A 96 -24.61 5.88 -12.32
N ALA A 97 -25.12 7.01 -12.81
CA ALA A 97 -26.21 7.04 -13.77
C ALA A 97 -25.77 6.48 -15.13
N ARG A 98 -24.58 6.88 -15.63
CA ARG A 98 -24.00 6.39 -16.89
C ARG A 98 -23.65 4.89 -16.84
N ALA A 99 -23.24 4.39 -15.69
CA ALA A 99 -23.04 2.96 -15.46
C ALA A 99 -24.37 2.18 -15.53
N ARG A 100 -25.44 2.71 -14.89
CA ARG A 100 -26.78 2.10 -14.91
C ARG A 100 -27.43 2.09 -16.29
N SER A 101 -27.21 3.14 -17.09
CA SER A 101 -27.74 3.21 -18.45
C SER A 101 -26.99 2.31 -19.45
N GLY A 102 -25.85 1.73 -19.05
CA GLY A 102 -25.00 0.94 -19.94
C GLY A 102 -24.13 1.77 -20.88
N GLU A 103 -24.07 3.10 -20.69
CA GLU A 103 -23.20 3.99 -21.47
C GLU A 103 -21.72 3.70 -21.19
N LEU A 104 -21.37 3.39 -19.94
CA LEU A 104 -20.00 3.04 -19.56
C LEU A 104 -19.67 1.58 -19.91
N LYS A 105 -18.52 1.38 -20.55
CA LYS A 105 -17.93 0.06 -20.76
C LYS A 105 -16.97 -0.34 -19.65
N ILE A 106 -16.31 0.63 -19.02
CA ILE A 106 -15.34 0.40 -17.95
C ILE A 106 -15.62 1.33 -16.77
N LEU A 107 -15.73 0.76 -15.57
CA LEU A 107 -15.77 1.51 -14.31
C LEU A 107 -14.57 1.11 -13.46
N MET A 108 -13.70 2.07 -13.14
CA MET A 108 -12.52 1.84 -12.30
C MET A 108 -12.80 2.29 -10.86
N ILE A 109 -12.43 1.46 -9.88
CA ILE A 109 -12.58 1.76 -8.45
C ILE A 109 -11.35 1.35 -7.64
N SER A 110 -11.16 2.00 -6.50
CA SER A 110 -10.33 1.49 -5.42
C SER A 110 -11.07 0.38 -4.66
N VAL A 111 -10.32 -0.54 -4.04
CA VAL A 111 -10.93 -1.62 -3.25
C VAL A 111 -11.65 -1.06 -2.02
N GLU A 112 -11.13 0.02 -1.44
CA GLU A 112 -11.68 0.70 -0.28
C GLU A 112 -13.08 1.27 -0.56
N ARG A 113 -13.41 1.57 -1.83
CA ARG A 113 -14.75 2.04 -2.22
C ARG A 113 -15.84 1.01 -1.94
N LEU A 114 -15.49 -0.27 -1.95
CA LEU A 114 -16.41 -1.37 -1.66
C LEU A 114 -16.83 -1.41 -0.18
N LYS A 115 -16.17 -0.67 0.72
CA LYS A 115 -16.64 -0.49 2.11
C LYS A 115 -17.96 0.27 2.20
N ASN A 116 -18.31 1.05 1.19
CA ASN A 116 -19.55 1.82 1.16
C ASN A 116 -20.75 0.92 0.76
N GLU A 117 -21.66 0.68 1.69
CA GLU A 117 -22.85 -0.16 1.47
C GLU A 117 -23.73 0.35 0.31
N ARG A 118 -23.96 1.66 0.21
CA ARG A 118 -24.75 2.23 -0.89
C ARG A 118 -24.11 1.95 -2.24
N PHE A 119 -22.78 1.98 -2.30
CA PHE A 119 -22.04 1.67 -3.52
C PHE A 119 -22.16 0.18 -3.87
N ARG A 120 -22.06 -0.72 -2.89
CA ARG A 120 -22.31 -2.17 -3.10
C ARG A 120 -23.73 -2.43 -3.61
N ASN A 121 -24.74 -1.80 -3.01
CA ASN A 121 -26.14 -1.93 -3.43
C ASN A 121 -26.36 -1.39 -4.85
N PHE A 122 -25.64 -0.33 -5.24
CA PHE A 122 -25.63 0.15 -6.61
C PHE A 122 -25.02 -0.89 -7.57
N LEU A 123 -23.88 -1.48 -7.25
CA LEU A 123 -23.25 -2.50 -8.09
C LEU A 123 -24.14 -3.73 -8.27
N GLN A 124 -24.89 -4.14 -7.25
CA GLN A 124 -25.88 -5.23 -7.36
C GLN A 124 -26.99 -4.97 -8.39
N GLN A 125 -27.25 -3.70 -8.73
CA GLN A 125 -28.28 -3.29 -9.69
C GLN A 125 -27.73 -3.09 -11.11
N VAL A 126 -26.40 -3.13 -11.29
CA VAL A 126 -25.76 -2.92 -12.58
C VAL A 126 -25.36 -4.28 -13.15
N PRO A 127 -25.71 -4.62 -14.40
CA PRO A 127 -25.20 -5.83 -15.03
C PRO A 127 -23.70 -5.66 -15.29
N ILE A 128 -22.89 -6.60 -14.81
CA ILE A 128 -21.43 -6.58 -14.93
C ILE A 128 -21.00 -7.87 -15.64
N SER A 129 -20.24 -7.75 -16.73
CA SER A 129 -19.75 -8.90 -17.50
C SER A 129 -18.40 -9.42 -17.02
N LEU A 130 -17.59 -8.58 -16.37
CA LEU A 130 -16.22 -8.91 -15.99
C LEU A 130 -15.79 -8.12 -14.75
N LEU A 131 -15.27 -8.83 -13.76
CA LEU A 131 -14.48 -8.26 -12.67
C LEU A 131 -13.00 -8.32 -13.06
N VAL A 132 -12.31 -7.18 -13.04
CA VAL A 132 -10.87 -7.13 -13.25
C VAL A 132 -10.23 -6.79 -11.92
N VAL A 133 -9.28 -7.61 -11.50
CA VAL A 133 -8.46 -7.33 -10.32
C VAL A 133 -7.05 -7.02 -10.78
N ASP A 134 -6.71 -5.74 -10.74
CA ASP A 134 -5.35 -5.26 -11.00
C ASP A 134 -4.48 -5.43 -9.75
N GLU A 135 -3.18 -5.63 -9.95
CA GLU A 135 -2.24 -6.06 -8.90
C GLU A 135 -2.77 -7.22 -8.05
N ALA A 136 -3.29 -8.26 -8.72
CA ALA A 136 -3.97 -9.40 -8.11
C ALA A 136 -3.14 -10.18 -7.07
N HIS A 137 -1.81 -10.02 -7.04
CA HIS A 137 -0.98 -10.55 -5.96
C HIS A 137 -1.40 -10.04 -4.57
N CYS A 138 -2.06 -8.87 -4.49
CA CYS A 138 -2.57 -8.29 -3.25
C CYS A 138 -3.66 -9.16 -2.58
N ILE A 139 -4.32 -10.05 -3.35
CA ILE A 139 -5.32 -11.00 -2.86
C ILE A 139 -4.67 -12.12 -2.04
N SER A 140 -3.38 -12.39 -2.22
CA SER A 140 -2.69 -13.47 -1.51
C SER A 140 -1.97 -12.94 -0.28
N GLU A 141 -2.16 -13.63 0.84
CA GLU A 141 -1.36 -13.42 2.07
C GLU A 141 0.13 -13.74 1.81
N TRP A 142 0.41 -14.53 0.79
CA TRP A 142 1.75 -14.84 0.30
C TRP A 142 2.30 -13.77 -0.66
N GLY A 143 1.54 -12.71 -0.95
CA GLY A 143 1.94 -11.62 -1.84
C GLY A 143 2.76 -10.53 -1.11
N HIS A 144 3.68 -9.90 -1.84
CA HIS A 144 4.67 -8.91 -1.34
C HIS A 144 4.14 -7.50 -1.05
N ASN A 145 2.83 -7.30 -1.20
CA ASN A 145 2.13 -6.05 -0.90
C ASN A 145 0.68 -6.35 -0.51
N PHE A 146 0.50 -7.31 0.38
CA PHE A 146 -0.80 -7.80 0.82
C PHE A 146 -1.70 -6.63 1.25
N ARG A 147 -2.91 -6.57 0.66
CA ARG A 147 -3.94 -5.58 1.01
C ARG A 147 -5.17 -6.32 1.52
N PRO A 148 -5.48 -6.24 2.82
CA PRO A 148 -6.56 -7.02 3.41
C PRO A 148 -7.89 -6.91 2.67
N ASP A 149 -8.28 -5.71 2.24
CA ASP A 149 -9.55 -5.49 1.53
C ASP A 149 -9.66 -6.28 0.19
N TYR A 150 -8.54 -6.70 -0.43
CA TYR A 150 -8.55 -7.55 -1.63
C TYR A 150 -9.04 -8.97 -1.34
N LEU A 151 -8.95 -9.46 -0.10
CA LEU A 151 -9.45 -10.79 0.29
C LEU A 151 -10.95 -10.93 0.11
N LYS A 152 -11.69 -9.81 0.08
CA LYS A 152 -13.15 -9.76 -0.05
C LYS A 152 -13.63 -9.82 -1.49
N LEU A 153 -12.74 -9.63 -2.47
CA LEU A 153 -13.11 -9.56 -3.89
C LEU A 153 -13.79 -10.83 -4.44
N PRO A 154 -13.39 -12.07 -4.06
CA PRO A 154 -14.13 -13.27 -4.42
C PRO A 154 -15.59 -13.27 -3.93
N ASP A 155 -15.84 -12.77 -2.72
CA ASP A 155 -17.19 -12.66 -2.16
C ASP A 155 -18.00 -11.59 -2.89
N TYR A 156 -17.38 -10.46 -3.19
CA TYR A 156 -18.03 -9.41 -3.98
C TYR A 156 -18.34 -9.85 -5.41
N GLN A 157 -17.48 -10.66 -6.04
CA GLN A 157 -17.77 -11.25 -7.35
C GLN A 157 -19.08 -12.05 -7.30
N ARG A 158 -19.23 -12.93 -6.28
CA ARG A 158 -20.44 -13.72 -6.05
C ARG A 158 -21.64 -12.84 -5.71
N GLN A 159 -21.48 -11.91 -4.78
CA GLN A 159 -22.54 -11.01 -4.31
C GLN A 159 -23.12 -10.13 -5.42
N PHE A 160 -22.29 -9.71 -6.38
CA PHE A 160 -22.71 -8.89 -7.52
C PHE A 160 -23.08 -9.72 -8.76
N ASN A 161 -23.14 -11.06 -8.64
CA ASN A 161 -23.45 -11.98 -9.73
C ASN A 161 -22.56 -11.78 -10.97
N ILE A 162 -21.26 -11.52 -10.77
CA ILE A 162 -20.32 -11.30 -11.87
C ILE A 162 -19.85 -12.68 -12.38
N PRO A 163 -20.11 -13.02 -13.65
CA PRO A 163 -19.91 -14.39 -14.14
C PRO A 163 -18.44 -14.81 -14.20
N GLN A 164 -17.52 -13.86 -14.38
CA GLN A 164 -16.09 -14.15 -14.58
C GLN A 164 -15.19 -13.04 -14.03
N ALA A 165 -13.96 -13.42 -13.73
CA ALA A 165 -12.92 -12.52 -13.25
C ALA A 165 -11.62 -12.64 -14.08
N LEU A 166 -10.95 -11.51 -14.28
CA LEU A 166 -9.61 -11.43 -14.86
C LEU A 166 -8.64 -10.85 -13.84
N LEU A 167 -7.67 -11.66 -13.44
CA LEU A 167 -6.65 -11.28 -12.47
C LEU A 167 -5.38 -10.86 -13.21
N LEU A 168 -4.88 -9.66 -12.92
CA LEU A 168 -3.71 -9.09 -13.59
C LEU A 168 -2.63 -8.79 -12.57
N THR A 169 -1.41 -9.27 -12.81
CA THR A 169 -0.27 -8.86 -12.00
C THR A 169 1.06 -8.98 -12.72
N ALA A 170 2.07 -8.26 -12.26
CA ALA A 170 3.43 -8.36 -12.79
C ALA A 170 4.27 -9.45 -12.13
N THR A 171 4.01 -9.73 -10.85
CA THR A 171 4.87 -10.54 -10.00
C THR A 171 4.00 -11.47 -9.16
N ALA A 172 4.07 -12.77 -9.44
CA ALA A 172 3.38 -13.80 -8.68
C ALA A 172 4.22 -15.07 -8.66
N THR A 173 4.47 -15.60 -7.47
CA THR A 173 5.11 -16.91 -7.30
C THR A 173 4.10 -18.03 -7.58
N PRO A 174 4.54 -19.28 -7.82
CA PRO A 174 3.62 -20.41 -8.01
C PRO A 174 2.59 -20.57 -6.89
N LYS A 175 2.98 -20.25 -5.64
CA LYS A 175 2.07 -20.29 -4.49
C LYS A 175 0.99 -19.21 -4.55
N VAL A 176 1.36 -17.99 -4.95
CA VAL A 176 0.41 -16.88 -5.17
C VAL A 176 -0.54 -17.21 -6.32
N ILE A 177 -0.04 -17.81 -7.40
CA ILE A 177 -0.86 -18.27 -8.54
C ILE A 177 -1.89 -19.30 -8.08
N ALA A 178 -1.46 -20.34 -7.35
CA ALA A 178 -2.38 -21.35 -6.84
C ALA A 178 -3.47 -20.77 -5.92
N ASP A 179 -3.12 -19.80 -5.06
CA ASP A 179 -4.08 -19.13 -4.19
C ASP A 179 -5.08 -18.26 -4.98
N MET A 180 -4.60 -17.52 -5.99
CA MET A 180 -5.47 -16.79 -6.92
C MET A 180 -6.44 -17.72 -7.65
N GLN A 181 -5.96 -18.88 -8.12
CA GLN A 181 -6.79 -19.88 -8.79
C GLN A 181 -7.87 -20.43 -7.87
N ALA A 182 -7.52 -20.80 -6.64
CA ALA A 182 -8.46 -21.34 -5.67
C ALA A 182 -9.58 -20.33 -5.33
N LYS A 183 -9.21 -19.04 -5.13
CA LYS A 183 -10.15 -17.99 -4.74
C LYS A 183 -11.15 -17.61 -5.83
N PHE A 184 -10.71 -17.59 -7.09
CA PHE A 184 -11.52 -17.16 -8.24
C PHE A 184 -11.97 -18.31 -9.17
N ALA A 185 -11.73 -19.56 -8.76
CA ALA A 185 -12.02 -20.76 -9.54
C ALA A 185 -11.42 -20.72 -10.97
N ILE A 186 -10.15 -20.28 -11.08
CA ILE A 186 -9.44 -20.18 -12.37
C ILE A 186 -8.80 -21.53 -12.70
N ALA A 187 -9.18 -22.09 -13.84
CA ALA A 187 -8.62 -23.36 -14.29
C ALA A 187 -7.12 -23.21 -14.67
N PRO A 188 -6.28 -24.24 -14.47
CA PRO A 188 -4.84 -24.16 -14.75
C PRO A 188 -4.51 -23.70 -16.17
N GLN A 189 -5.30 -24.10 -17.18
CA GLN A 189 -5.10 -23.70 -18.57
C GLN A 189 -5.43 -22.22 -18.86
N ASP A 190 -6.17 -21.56 -17.98
CA ASP A 190 -6.55 -20.15 -18.09
C ASP A 190 -5.62 -19.24 -17.25
N VAL A 191 -4.54 -19.80 -16.70
CA VAL A 191 -3.41 -19.05 -16.14
C VAL A 191 -2.37 -18.85 -17.22
N VAL A 192 -2.21 -17.61 -17.65
CA VAL A 192 -1.24 -17.22 -18.68
C VAL A 192 -0.07 -16.50 -18.00
N THR A 193 1.08 -17.17 -17.98
CA THR A 193 2.36 -16.59 -17.58
C THR A 193 3.18 -16.29 -18.83
N THR A 194 3.83 -15.14 -18.86
CA THR A 194 4.89 -14.87 -19.84
C THR A 194 6.23 -14.89 -19.10
N GLY A 195 7.31 -15.25 -19.79
CA GLY A 195 8.64 -15.33 -19.19
C GLY A 195 9.01 -14.08 -18.36
N PHE A 196 9.60 -14.32 -17.20
CA PHE A 196 10.09 -13.29 -16.27
C PHE A 196 11.48 -12.80 -16.66
N TYR A 197 12.24 -13.63 -17.37
CA TYR A 197 13.60 -13.29 -17.78
C TYR A 197 13.64 -12.09 -18.73
N ARG A 198 14.42 -11.07 -18.35
CA ARG A 198 14.65 -9.85 -19.15
C ARG A 198 16.09 -9.84 -19.65
N PRO A 199 16.34 -10.14 -20.94
CA PRO A 199 17.70 -10.24 -21.47
C PRO A 199 18.44 -8.90 -21.52
N ASN A 200 17.71 -7.78 -21.42
CA ASN A 200 18.27 -6.43 -21.50
C ASN A 200 18.64 -5.83 -20.13
N LEU A 201 18.42 -6.55 -19.02
CA LEU A 201 18.76 -6.08 -17.68
C LEU A 201 20.03 -6.75 -17.17
N ASN A 202 21.07 -5.95 -16.93
CA ASN A 202 22.31 -6.43 -16.30
C ASN A 202 22.11 -6.44 -14.78
N LEU A 203 22.02 -7.64 -14.19
CA LEU A 203 21.81 -7.80 -12.75
C LEU A 203 23.16 -7.86 -12.03
N LEU A 204 23.45 -6.84 -11.23
CA LEU A 204 24.74 -6.66 -10.56
C LEU A 204 24.53 -6.60 -9.05
N VAL A 205 25.24 -7.46 -8.33
CA VAL A 205 25.27 -7.44 -6.85
C VAL A 205 26.71 -7.16 -6.43
N GLU A 206 26.92 -6.05 -5.74
CA GLU A 206 28.22 -5.63 -5.26
C GLU A 206 28.26 -5.64 -3.72
N PRO A 207 29.15 -6.44 -3.10
CA PRO A 207 29.29 -6.45 -1.65
C PRO A 207 30.00 -5.17 -1.17
N VAL A 208 29.30 -4.34 -0.39
CA VAL A 208 29.83 -3.04 0.07
C VAL A 208 29.49 -2.81 1.54
N ARG A 209 30.49 -2.58 2.38
CA ARG A 209 30.28 -2.21 3.80
C ARG A 209 29.47 -0.92 3.91
N GLY A 210 28.63 -0.80 4.94
CA GLY A 210 27.69 0.32 5.09
C GLY A 210 28.34 1.70 4.99
N GLN A 211 29.50 1.87 5.62
CA GLN A 211 30.27 3.13 5.58
C GLN A 211 30.76 3.53 4.18
N ASP A 212 30.98 2.55 3.29
CA ASP A 212 31.54 2.76 1.96
C ASP A 212 30.45 2.96 0.88
N LYS A 213 29.18 2.64 1.19
CA LYS A 213 28.05 2.70 0.23
C LYS A 213 27.89 4.07 -0.42
N ARG A 214 27.98 5.16 0.36
CA ARG A 214 27.80 6.53 -0.16
C ARG A 214 28.85 6.88 -1.21
N ARG A 215 30.12 6.62 -0.88
CA ARG A 215 31.25 6.82 -1.81
C ARG A 215 31.08 5.98 -3.07
N ARG A 216 30.71 4.71 -2.91
CA ARG A 216 30.53 3.80 -4.05
C ARG A 216 29.38 4.23 -4.96
N LEU A 217 28.27 4.69 -4.39
CA LEU A 217 27.13 5.22 -5.14
C LEU A 217 27.55 6.44 -5.99
N VAL A 218 28.29 7.39 -5.41
CA VAL A 218 28.80 8.56 -6.17
C VAL A 218 29.68 8.12 -7.34
N GLN A 219 30.58 7.17 -7.11
CA GLN A 219 31.43 6.62 -8.19
C GLN A 219 30.58 5.98 -9.30
N TRP A 220 29.64 5.10 -8.93
CA TRP A 220 28.77 4.41 -9.89
C TRP A 220 27.95 5.37 -10.75
N MET A 221 27.36 6.38 -10.11
CA MET A 221 26.53 7.37 -10.78
C MET A 221 27.37 8.34 -11.61
N GLY A 222 28.58 8.68 -11.16
CA GLY A 222 29.51 9.55 -11.87
C GLY A 222 30.04 8.96 -13.17
N GLU A 223 30.14 7.63 -13.27
CA GLU A 223 30.46 6.90 -14.51
C GLU A 223 29.34 6.94 -15.55
N ARG A 224 28.13 7.41 -15.17
CA ARG A 224 26.90 7.34 -15.98
C ARG A 224 26.20 8.71 -16.07
N PRO A 225 26.90 9.78 -16.48
CA PRO A 225 26.36 11.12 -16.47
C PRO A 225 25.13 11.23 -17.40
N GLY A 226 24.08 11.86 -16.90
CA GLY A 226 22.87 12.14 -17.68
C GLY A 226 21.95 10.93 -17.94
N GLN A 227 22.30 9.73 -17.51
CA GLN A 227 21.44 8.56 -17.67
C GLN A 227 20.25 8.62 -16.69
N PRO A 228 18.99 8.42 -17.16
CA PRO A 228 17.84 8.35 -16.27
C PRO A 228 17.98 7.20 -15.27
N SER A 229 17.96 7.54 -13.99
CA SER A 229 18.39 6.69 -12.89
C SER A 229 17.42 6.77 -11.71
N ILE A 230 17.18 5.63 -11.07
CA ILE A 230 16.44 5.53 -9.80
C ILE A 230 17.35 4.90 -8.74
N VAL A 231 17.46 5.54 -7.58
CA VAL A 231 18.16 5.02 -6.41
C VAL A 231 17.15 4.69 -5.31
N TYR A 232 16.97 3.42 -5.00
CA TYR A 232 16.07 2.94 -3.97
C TYR A 232 16.74 2.90 -2.60
N VAL A 233 16.03 3.44 -1.60
CA VAL A 233 16.39 3.46 -0.18
C VAL A 233 15.18 3.05 0.68
N THR A 234 15.42 2.61 1.91
CA THR A 234 14.35 2.13 2.80
C THR A 234 13.63 3.28 3.52
N LEU A 235 14.38 4.27 4.00
CA LEU A 235 13.85 5.34 4.86
C LEU A 235 13.75 6.69 4.13
N GLN A 236 12.72 7.46 4.46
CA GLN A 236 12.49 8.81 3.89
C GLN A 236 13.68 9.74 4.14
N LYS A 237 14.20 9.75 5.37
CA LYS A 237 15.38 10.53 5.76
C LYS A 237 16.61 10.15 4.93
N THR A 238 16.79 8.86 4.64
CA THR A 238 17.89 8.39 3.78
C THR A 238 17.74 8.90 2.36
N ALA A 239 16.51 8.99 1.83
CA ALA A 239 16.26 9.52 0.48
C ALA A 239 16.73 10.98 0.35
N GLU A 240 16.36 11.82 1.32
CA GLU A 240 16.79 13.22 1.39
C GLU A 240 18.32 13.34 1.52
N GLN A 241 18.92 12.58 2.43
CA GLN A 241 20.37 12.60 2.67
C GLN A 241 21.17 12.18 1.44
N ILE A 242 20.76 11.11 0.76
CA ILE A 242 21.46 10.60 -0.41
C ILE A 242 21.26 11.52 -1.62
N ALA A 243 20.07 12.07 -1.82
CA ALA A 243 19.84 13.07 -2.88
C ALA A 243 20.71 14.31 -2.69
N GLN A 244 20.82 14.81 -1.45
CA GLN A 244 21.70 15.93 -1.12
C GLN A 244 23.18 15.57 -1.33
N HIS A 245 23.60 14.37 -0.90
CA HIS A 245 24.97 13.91 -1.04
C HIS A 245 25.39 13.78 -2.51
N LEU A 246 24.53 13.22 -3.37
CA LEU A 246 24.75 13.16 -4.81
C LEU A 246 24.84 14.56 -5.43
N SER A 247 23.95 15.47 -5.04
CA SER A 247 23.94 16.84 -5.54
C SER A 247 25.22 17.61 -5.19
N GLN A 248 25.77 17.40 -3.98
CA GLN A 248 27.06 17.96 -3.56
C GLN A 248 28.24 17.47 -4.43
N HIS A 249 28.11 16.31 -5.08
CA HIS A 249 29.10 15.73 -5.98
C HIS A 249 28.77 15.95 -7.46
N GLY A 250 27.91 16.93 -7.77
CA GLY A 250 27.58 17.33 -9.15
C GLY A 250 26.55 16.45 -9.85
N ILE A 251 25.92 15.49 -9.15
CA ILE A 251 24.87 14.63 -9.69
C ILE A 251 23.52 15.20 -9.26
N GLN A 252 22.79 15.84 -10.17
CA GLN A 252 21.48 16.43 -9.88
C GLN A 252 20.46 15.34 -9.52
N ALA A 253 20.21 15.18 -8.21
CA ALA A 253 19.33 14.15 -7.68
C ALA A 253 18.23 14.76 -6.82
N GLN A 254 16.99 14.26 -6.96
CA GLN A 254 15.85 14.70 -6.16
C GLN A 254 15.32 13.56 -5.30
N ALA A 255 14.98 13.87 -4.04
CA ALA A 255 14.37 12.90 -3.13
C ALA A 255 12.88 12.74 -3.45
N TYR A 256 12.36 11.51 -3.40
CA TYR A 256 10.94 11.21 -3.55
C TYR A 256 10.47 10.21 -2.48
N HIS A 257 9.52 10.61 -1.64
CA HIS A 257 8.90 9.73 -0.65
C HIS A 257 7.50 10.20 -0.29
N ALA A 258 6.71 9.34 0.36
CA ALA A 258 5.32 9.61 0.74
C ALA A 258 5.15 10.77 1.75
N GLY A 259 6.22 11.21 2.41
CA GLY A 259 6.20 12.37 3.31
C GLY A 259 6.18 13.72 2.59
N LEU A 260 6.48 13.76 1.29
CA LEU A 260 6.41 14.99 0.50
C LEU A 260 4.97 15.37 0.17
N PRO A 261 4.63 16.68 0.16
CA PRO A 261 3.35 17.17 -0.34
C PRO A 261 3.01 16.61 -1.72
N HIS A 262 1.73 16.37 -1.98
CA HIS A 262 1.26 15.77 -3.24
C HIS A 262 1.71 16.55 -4.47
N GLU A 263 1.52 17.88 -4.48
CA GLU A 263 1.94 18.76 -5.58
C GLU A 263 3.45 18.66 -5.86
N GLN A 264 4.27 18.55 -4.82
CA GLN A 264 5.71 18.39 -4.97
C GLN A 264 6.06 17.03 -5.59
N ARG A 265 5.40 15.94 -5.15
CA ARG A 265 5.57 14.62 -5.75
C ARG A 265 5.20 14.60 -7.23
N GLU A 266 4.10 15.24 -7.60
CA GLU A 266 3.68 15.34 -9.00
C GLU A 266 4.68 16.14 -9.85
N ALA A 267 5.18 17.26 -9.33
CA ALA A 267 6.17 18.08 -10.02
C ALA A 267 7.47 17.30 -10.29
N ILE A 268 8.01 16.61 -9.27
CA ILE A 268 9.22 15.77 -9.38
C ILE A 268 9.00 14.66 -10.41
N GLN A 269 7.87 13.95 -10.33
CA GLN A 269 7.54 12.89 -11.28
C GLN A 269 7.47 13.44 -12.71
N ARG A 270 6.78 14.56 -12.93
CA ARG A 270 6.67 15.19 -14.26
C ARG A 270 8.04 15.58 -14.82
N GLN A 271 8.91 16.17 -14.00
CA GLN A 271 10.27 16.53 -14.39
C GLN A 271 11.10 15.30 -14.80
N PHE A 272 11.02 14.22 -14.03
CA PHE A 272 11.71 12.96 -14.35
C PHE A 272 11.19 12.31 -15.63
N MET A 273 9.86 12.23 -15.79
CA MET A 273 9.23 11.70 -16.99
C MET A 273 9.62 12.50 -18.25
N GLY A 274 9.67 13.83 -18.13
CA GLY A 274 10.05 14.76 -19.19
C GLY A 274 11.57 14.88 -19.44
N GLY A 275 12.42 14.16 -18.71
CA GLY A 275 13.88 14.19 -18.89
C GLY A 275 14.57 15.47 -18.38
N GLN A 276 13.87 16.29 -17.58
CA GLN A 276 14.43 17.49 -16.94
C GLN A 276 15.25 17.15 -15.69
N SER A 277 14.93 16.01 -15.06
CA SER A 277 15.70 15.40 -13.97
C SER A 277 16.06 13.98 -14.36
N ASN A 278 17.32 13.60 -14.15
CA ASN A 278 17.84 12.29 -14.54
C ASN A 278 18.11 11.37 -13.35
N CYS A 279 18.00 11.84 -12.11
CA CYS A 279 18.24 10.99 -10.94
C CYS A 279 17.18 11.24 -9.86
N ILE A 280 16.45 10.17 -9.51
CA ILE A 280 15.51 10.18 -8.39
C ILE A 280 16.03 9.24 -7.31
N VAL A 281 16.14 9.74 -6.08
CA VAL A 281 16.41 8.92 -4.90
C VAL A 281 15.09 8.73 -4.16
N ALA A 282 14.64 7.49 -4.01
CA ALA A 282 13.29 7.26 -3.53
C ALA A 282 13.14 6.06 -2.60
N THR A 283 12.12 6.15 -1.75
CA THR A 283 11.54 4.94 -1.16
C THR A 283 10.66 4.21 -2.16
N ILE A 284 10.13 3.04 -1.77
CA ILE A 284 9.17 2.26 -2.56
C ILE A 284 7.92 3.06 -3.01
N ALA A 285 7.69 4.24 -2.43
CA ALA A 285 6.64 5.17 -2.86
C ALA A 285 6.83 5.65 -4.31
N PHE A 286 8.08 5.73 -4.82
CA PHE A 286 8.34 6.03 -6.22
C PHE A 286 8.37 4.74 -7.04
N GLY A 287 7.18 4.29 -7.41
CA GLY A 287 7.09 3.00 -8.06
C GLY A 287 5.86 2.86 -8.92
N MET A 288 4.79 2.33 -8.35
CA MET A 288 3.66 1.86 -9.13
C MET A 288 3.06 3.01 -9.97
N GLY A 289 2.90 2.77 -11.28
CA GLY A 289 2.42 3.79 -12.24
C GLY A 289 3.51 4.55 -13.01
N ILE A 290 4.80 4.41 -12.68
CA ILE A 290 5.86 5.01 -13.51
C ILE A 290 6.00 4.23 -14.82
N ASP A 291 5.82 4.92 -15.95
CA ASP A 291 5.98 4.40 -17.30
C ASP A 291 6.96 5.21 -18.16
N LYS A 292 8.18 5.38 -17.63
CA LYS A 292 9.30 5.92 -18.39
C LYS A 292 10.03 4.77 -19.08
N SER A 293 10.06 4.76 -20.42
CA SER A 293 10.57 3.62 -21.19
C SER A 293 12.08 3.46 -21.13
N ASP A 294 12.80 4.56 -20.92
CA ASP A 294 14.23 4.74 -21.10
C ASP A 294 15.03 4.84 -19.79
N ILE A 295 14.53 4.26 -18.69
CA ILE A 295 15.30 4.17 -17.45
C ILE A 295 16.53 3.25 -17.67
N ARG A 296 17.73 3.81 -17.48
CA ARG A 296 19.02 3.16 -17.75
C ARG A 296 19.69 2.58 -16.52
N ASN A 297 19.47 3.17 -15.35
CA ASN A 297 19.99 2.65 -14.09
C ASN A 297 18.91 2.50 -13.03
N VAL A 298 18.94 1.37 -12.34
CA VAL A 298 18.26 1.19 -11.06
C VAL A 298 19.31 0.77 -10.05
N VAL A 299 19.42 1.49 -8.94
CA VAL A 299 20.38 1.21 -7.87
C VAL A 299 19.65 0.99 -6.57
N HIS A 300 19.83 -0.17 -5.95
CA HIS A 300 19.39 -0.45 -4.60
C HIS A 300 20.52 -0.09 -3.64
N PHE A 301 20.41 1.10 -3.03
CA PHE A 301 21.33 1.54 -2.00
C PHE A 301 21.10 0.78 -0.70
N ASP A 302 19.83 0.61 -0.34
CA ASP A 302 19.39 -0.31 0.71
C ASP A 302 18.82 -1.58 0.08
N LEU A 303 18.82 -2.67 0.85
CA LEU A 303 18.22 -3.92 0.43
C LEU A 303 16.70 -3.75 0.21
N PRO A 304 16.13 -4.31 -0.88
CA PRO A 304 14.69 -4.46 -1.02
C PRO A 304 14.07 -5.26 0.14
N LYS A 305 12.74 -5.23 0.28
CA LYS A 305 12.05 -6.03 1.30
C LYS A 305 11.88 -7.50 0.92
N SER A 306 11.92 -7.81 -0.37
CA SER A 306 11.64 -9.14 -0.92
C SER A 306 12.17 -9.26 -2.35
N ILE A 307 12.21 -10.49 -2.88
CA ILE A 307 12.56 -10.76 -4.29
C ILE A 307 11.53 -10.13 -5.23
N GLU A 308 10.27 -10.10 -4.84
CA GLU A 308 9.19 -9.52 -5.62
C GLU A 308 9.29 -7.99 -5.70
N ASN A 309 9.60 -7.31 -4.59
CA ASN A 309 9.89 -5.88 -4.63
C ASN A 309 11.10 -5.60 -5.54
N TYR A 310 12.19 -6.35 -5.36
CA TYR A 310 13.37 -6.24 -6.22
C TYR A 310 13.01 -6.39 -7.71
N SER A 311 12.28 -7.44 -8.06
CA SER A 311 11.86 -7.71 -9.45
C SER A 311 10.98 -6.60 -10.03
N GLN A 312 10.04 -6.06 -9.23
CA GLN A 312 9.16 -4.98 -9.67
C GLN A 312 9.94 -3.67 -9.88
N GLU A 313 10.89 -3.39 -9.01
CA GLU A 313 11.74 -2.19 -9.01
C GLU A 313 12.71 -2.19 -10.19
N ILE A 314 13.45 -3.29 -10.42
CA ILE A 314 14.34 -3.40 -11.59
C ILE A 314 13.57 -3.47 -12.91
N GLY A 315 12.35 -4.00 -12.91
CA GLY A 315 11.46 -4.06 -14.09
C GLY A 315 11.00 -2.69 -14.61
N ARG A 316 11.41 -1.60 -13.96
CA ARG A 316 11.25 -0.22 -14.43
C ARG A 316 12.30 0.15 -15.47
N ALA A 317 13.47 -0.44 -15.39
CA ALA A 317 14.55 -0.21 -16.33
C ALA A 317 14.25 -0.85 -17.69
N GLY A 318 14.76 -0.24 -18.77
CA GLY A 318 14.89 -0.93 -20.05
C GLY A 318 13.57 -1.39 -20.67
N ARG A 319 12.47 -0.64 -20.51
CA ARG A 319 11.18 -1.01 -21.11
C ARG A 319 11.14 -0.82 -22.62
N ASP A 320 12.01 0.04 -23.15
CA ASP A 320 12.34 0.16 -24.57
C ASP A 320 13.15 -1.04 -25.12
N GLY A 321 13.51 -2.01 -24.28
CA GLY A 321 14.31 -3.19 -24.64
C GLY A 321 15.81 -2.92 -24.75
N GLN A 322 16.27 -1.68 -24.53
CA GLN A 322 17.69 -1.36 -24.54
C GLN A 322 18.38 -1.82 -23.24
N PRO A 323 19.71 -2.04 -23.27
CA PRO A 323 20.46 -2.42 -22.09
C PRO A 323 20.30 -1.41 -20.94
N SER A 324 20.11 -1.93 -19.73
CA SER A 324 20.06 -1.14 -18.50
C SER A 324 20.72 -1.88 -17.35
N ASP A 325 21.41 -1.15 -16.47
CA ASP A 325 22.08 -1.73 -15.30
C ASP A 325 21.18 -1.69 -14.06
N CYS A 326 21.18 -2.79 -13.30
CA CYS A 326 20.45 -2.95 -12.05
C CYS A 326 21.44 -3.35 -10.95
N LEU A 327 21.91 -2.38 -10.17
CA LEU A 327 22.94 -2.58 -9.15
C LEU A 327 22.34 -2.67 -7.75
N VAL A 328 22.75 -3.67 -6.97
CA VAL A 328 22.49 -3.77 -5.53
C VAL A 328 23.79 -3.55 -4.76
N LEU A 329 23.83 -2.51 -3.91
CA LEU A 329 24.89 -2.31 -2.93
C LEU A 329 24.58 -3.15 -1.70
N ALA A 330 25.08 -4.38 -1.68
CA ALA A 330 24.57 -5.41 -0.80
C ALA A 330 25.44 -5.58 0.46
N ASN A 331 24.79 -5.59 1.62
CA ASN A 331 25.38 -5.87 2.93
C ASN A 331 24.32 -6.42 3.89
N ARG A 332 24.75 -6.94 5.04
CA ARG A 332 23.86 -7.39 6.10
C ARG A 332 23.63 -6.33 7.19
N ASP A 333 24.37 -5.22 7.17
CA ASP A 333 24.28 -4.14 8.18
C ASP A 333 22.87 -3.56 8.34
N SER A 334 22.07 -3.55 7.27
CA SER A 334 20.71 -3.00 7.26
C SER A 334 19.60 -4.04 7.42
N LEU A 335 19.95 -5.30 7.70
CA LEU A 335 18.98 -6.39 7.85
C LEU A 335 18.00 -6.11 8.99
N ASN A 336 18.52 -5.71 10.16
CA ASN A 336 17.70 -5.43 11.34
C ASN A 336 16.66 -4.34 11.08
N VAL A 337 16.99 -3.32 10.27
CA VAL A 337 16.03 -2.27 9.89
C VAL A 337 14.82 -2.87 9.16
N LEU A 338 15.04 -3.80 8.22
CA LEU A 338 13.96 -4.45 7.47
C LEU A 338 13.12 -5.36 8.37
N GLU A 339 13.78 -6.18 9.18
CA GLU A 339 13.08 -7.10 10.10
C GLU A 339 12.28 -6.35 11.18
N ASN A 340 12.83 -5.25 11.70
CA ASN A 340 12.17 -4.39 12.69
C ASN A 340 10.86 -3.76 12.17
N PHE A 341 10.70 -3.57 10.86
CA PHE A 341 9.40 -3.20 10.31
C PHE A 341 8.38 -4.31 10.50
N VAL A 342 8.77 -5.56 10.23
CA VAL A 342 7.91 -6.74 10.38
C VAL A 342 7.50 -6.92 11.84
N TYR A 343 8.46 -6.96 12.76
CA TYR A 343 8.18 -7.11 14.20
C TYR A 343 7.33 -5.99 14.78
N GLY A 344 7.45 -4.77 14.23
CA GLY A 344 6.62 -3.64 14.62
C GLY A 344 5.20 -3.69 14.07
N ASP A 345 4.98 -4.43 12.99
CA ASP A 345 3.68 -4.60 12.35
C ASP A 345 2.93 -5.85 12.86
N THR A 346 3.54 -6.68 13.70
CA THR A 346 2.88 -7.80 14.38
C THR A 346 2.11 -7.32 15.62
N PRO A 347 0.78 -7.46 15.72
CA PRO A 347 0.05 -7.09 16.93
C PRO A 347 0.39 -7.98 18.13
N GLU A 348 0.60 -7.37 19.29
CA GLU A 348 0.70 -8.07 20.58
C GLU A 348 -0.66 -8.69 20.95
N LEU A 349 -0.64 -9.83 21.66
CA LEU A 349 -1.86 -10.54 22.07
C LEU A 349 -2.84 -9.63 22.85
N ASP A 350 -2.33 -8.87 23.81
CA ASP A 350 -3.12 -7.92 24.61
C ASP A 350 -3.79 -6.84 23.74
N GLY A 351 -3.12 -6.42 22.66
CA GLY A 351 -3.67 -5.44 21.73
C GLY A 351 -4.84 -6.00 20.95
N ILE A 352 -4.75 -7.24 20.48
CA ILE A 352 -5.86 -7.94 19.80
C ILE A 352 -7.02 -8.12 20.79
N ARG A 353 -6.72 -8.55 22.03
CA ARG A 353 -7.72 -8.72 23.07
C ARG A 353 -8.48 -7.42 23.36
N CYS A 354 -7.76 -6.29 23.46
CA CYS A 354 -8.36 -4.97 23.64
C CYS A 354 -9.39 -4.64 22.55
N VAL A 355 -9.10 -4.94 21.28
CA VAL A 355 -10.03 -4.68 20.16
C VAL A 355 -11.27 -5.57 20.26
N LEU A 356 -11.09 -6.85 20.61
CA LEU A 356 -12.21 -7.78 20.78
C LEU A 356 -13.10 -7.43 21.97
N ASP A 357 -12.52 -6.99 23.09
CA ASP A 357 -13.26 -6.54 24.26
C ASP A 357 -14.09 -5.28 23.94
N GLU A 358 -13.53 -4.34 23.18
CA GLU A 358 -14.26 -3.15 22.73
C GLU A 358 -15.43 -3.52 21.80
N LEU A 359 -15.21 -4.45 20.87
CA LEU A 359 -16.25 -4.99 19.99
C LEU A 359 -17.39 -5.64 20.81
N GLN A 360 -17.05 -6.46 21.82
CA GLN A 360 -18.05 -7.08 22.70
C GLN A 360 -18.79 -6.05 23.57
N ALA A 361 -18.11 -5.00 24.02
CA ALA A 361 -18.74 -3.91 24.76
C ALA A 361 -19.77 -3.15 23.92
N ALA A 362 -19.57 -3.06 22.60
CA ALA A 362 -20.52 -2.45 21.66
C ALA A 362 -21.70 -3.37 21.26
N ALA A 363 -21.74 -4.62 21.73
CA ALA A 363 -22.80 -5.58 21.39
C ALA A 363 -24.24 -5.07 21.62
N PRO A 364 -24.57 -4.33 22.71
CA PRO A 364 -25.92 -3.84 22.96
C PRO A 364 -26.45 -2.90 21.86
N ASP A 365 -25.56 -2.16 21.19
CA ASP A 365 -25.93 -1.18 20.16
C ASP A 365 -26.15 -1.83 18.77
N GLY A 366 -25.73 -3.09 18.61
CA GLY A 366 -25.74 -3.82 17.33
C GLY A 366 -24.80 -3.24 16.26
N GLN A 367 -24.05 -2.18 16.60
CA GLN A 367 -23.11 -1.48 15.74
C GLN A 367 -21.90 -1.07 16.56
N TRP A 368 -20.73 -1.06 15.92
CA TRP A 368 -19.48 -0.62 16.52
C TRP A 368 -18.93 0.55 15.71
N GLU A 369 -18.83 1.70 16.37
CA GLU A 369 -18.33 2.94 15.79
C GLU A 369 -17.00 3.32 16.43
N PHE A 370 -15.97 3.55 15.62
CA PHE A 370 -14.66 3.93 16.14
C PHE A 370 -13.86 4.80 15.16
N LEU A 371 -12.93 5.56 15.72
CA LEU A 371 -11.88 6.23 14.96
C LEU A 371 -10.62 5.34 14.95
N LEU A 372 -10.06 5.09 13.76
CA LEU A 372 -8.92 4.17 13.60
C LEU A 372 -7.68 4.60 14.41
N GLY A 373 -7.39 5.91 14.49
CA GLY A 373 -6.25 6.45 15.23
C GLY A 373 -6.36 6.18 16.74
N PRO A 374 -7.44 6.64 17.40
CA PRO A 374 -7.74 6.32 18.80
C PRO A 374 -7.76 4.82 19.11
N LEU A 375 -8.38 3.98 18.26
CA LEU A 375 -8.38 2.53 18.45
C LEU A 375 -6.96 1.94 18.37
N ALA A 376 -6.15 2.41 17.42
CA ALA A 376 -4.73 2.05 17.33
C ALA A 376 -3.93 2.48 18.57
N ASP A 377 -4.19 3.68 19.09
CA ASP A 377 -3.56 4.21 20.29
C ASP A 377 -3.98 3.48 21.58
N GLN A 378 -5.21 2.95 21.63
CA GLN A 378 -5.75 2.21 22.76
C GLN A 378 -5.27 0.75 22.75
N SER A 379 -5.38 0.09 21.60
CA SER A 379 -4.93 -1.31 21.41
C SER A 379 -3.41 -1.45 21.30
N ASN A 380 -2.68 -0.35 21.17
CA ASN A 380 -1.25 -0.35 20.84
C ASN A 380 -0.91 -1.10 19.53
N ILE A 381 -1.85 -1.15 18.58
CA ILE A 381 -1.65 -1.75 17.27
C ILE A 381 -1.44 -0.64 16.25
N ARG A 382 -0.40 -0.73 15.41
CA ARG A 382 -0.24 0.23 14.30
C ARG A 382 -1.45 0.17 13.35
N GLN A 383 -1.80 1.31 12.73
CA GLN A 383 -3.03 1.41 11.94
C GLN A 383 -3.14 0.39 10.79
N LEU A 384 -2.04 0.03 10.12
CA LEU A 384 -2.07 -0.93 9.01
C LEU A 384 -2.34 -2.37 9.49
N PRO A 385 -1.61 -2.90 10.50
CA PRO A 385 -1.98 -4.15 11.15
C PRO A 385 -3.38 -4.16 11.75
N LEU A 386 -3.84 -3.04 12.32
CA LEU A 386 -5.20 -2.92 12.84
C LEU A 386 -6.25 -3.06 11.74
N LYS A 387 -6.05 -2.44 10.57
CA LYS A 387 -6.91 -2.68 9.39
C LYS A 387 -6.91 -4.15 8.96
N THR A 388 -5.75 -4.81 9.02
CA THR A 388 -5.66 -6.25 8.74
C THR A 388 -6.47 -7.07 9.72
N LEU A 389 -6.39 -6.75 11.01
CA LEU A 389 -7.19 -7.37 12.05
C LEU A 389 -8.69 -7.19 11.78
N LEU A 390 -9.15 -5.97 11.46
CA LEU A 390 -10.55 -5.70 11.14
C LEU A 390 -11.07 -6.54 9.96
N VAL A 391 -10.30 -6.64 8.88
CA VAL A 391 -10.67 -7.51 7.75
C VAL A 391 -10.74 -8.97 8.15
N GLN A 392 -9.83 -9.44 9.01
CA GLN A 392 -9.87 -10.81 9.52
C GLN A 392 -11.11 -11.08 10.38
N LEU A 393 -11.63 -10.07 11.09
CA LEU A 393 -12.92 -10.16 11.79
C LEU A 393 -14.10 -10.18 10.80
N GLU A 394 -14.05 -9.39 9.73
CA GLU A 394 -15.06 -9.40 8.66
C GLU A 394 -15.15 -10.77 7.96
N LEU A 395 -14.01 -11.34 7.58
CA LEU A 395 -13.95 -12.64 6.89
C LEU A 395 -14.42 -13.81 7.77
N ARG A 396 -14.36 -13.65 9.10
CA ARG A 396 -14.93 -14.59 10.07
C ARG A 396 -16.42 -14.36 10.32
N GLY A 397 -17.02 -13.35 9.69
CA GLY A 397 -18.43 -13.02 9.85
C GLY A 397 -18.77 -12.39 11.20
N LEU A 398 -17.81 -11.80 11.90
CA LEU A 398 -18.05 -11.14 13.20
C LEU A 398 -18.58 -9.72 13.03
N ILE A 399 -18.10 -9.02 12.00
CA ILE A 399 -18.46 -7.63 11.70
C ILE A 399 -18.69 -7.44 10.19
N ALA A 400 -19.46 -6.41 9.82
CA ALA A 400 -19.63 -6.01 8.42
C ALA A 400 -19.61 -4.49 8.26
N PRO A 401 -18.90 -3.94 7.25
CA PRO A 401 -18.77 -2.50 7.07
C PRO A 401 -20.10 -1.90 6.62
N ARG A 402 -20.58 -0.88 7.34
CA ARG A 402 -21.86 -0.22 7.06
C ARG A 402 -21.64 1.08 6.28
N TYR A 403 -21.02 2.05 6.93
CA TYR A 403 -20.60 3.31 6.31
C TYR A 403 -19.37 3.87 7.03
N ALA A 404 -18.72 4.82 6.39
CA ALA A 404 -17.71 5.66 7.03
C ALA A 404 -18.11 7.12 6.86
N TYR A 405 -17.83 7.93 7.87
CA TYR A 405 -18.07 9.38 7.83
C TYR A 405 -16.93 10.11 8.52
N PHE A 406 -16.63 11.32 8.08
CA PHE A 406 -15.67 12.17 8.80
C PHE A 406 -16.31 12.68 10.08
N ALA A 407 -15.71 12.42 11.25
CA ALA A 407 -16.19 12.87 12.55
C ALA A 407 -16.09 14.39 12.70
N GLU A 408 -15.02 14.98 12.17
CA GLU A 408 -14.74 16.41 12.29
C GLU A 408 -14.78 17.07 10.91
N TYR A 409 -15.51 18.17 10.80
CA TYR A 409 -15.46 19.06 9.65
C TYR A 409 -14.92 20.39 10.12
N ARG A 410 -13.89 20.89 9.42
CA ARG A 410 -13.31 22.21 9.66
C ARG A 410 -13.45 23.02 8.40
N PHE A 411 -13.77 24.31 8.53
CA PHE A 411 -13.83 25.20 7.39
C PHE A 411 -13.13 26.51 7.68
N LYS A 412 -12.48 27.06 6.66
CA LYS A 412 -11.85 28.38 6.70
C LYS A 412 -12.62 29.29 5.77
N PHE A 413 -13.04 30.44 6.28
CA PHE A 413 -13.73 31.45 5.50
C PHE A 413 -12.79 32.03 4.44
N LEU A 414 -13.20 31.96 3.17
CA LEU A 414 -12.62 32.73 2.05
C LEU A 414 -13.45 33.99 1.77
N LEU A 415 -14.70 33.98 2.22
CA LEU A 415 -15.63 35.10 2.24
C LEU A 415 -15.99 35.44 3.69
N GLU A 416 -16.05 36.73 4.03
CA GLU A 416 -16.44 37.19 5.37
C GLU A 416 -17.80 36.61 5.80
N PRO A 417 -17.98 36.17 7.07
CA PRO A 417 -19.21 35.49 7.52
C PRO A 417 -20.49 36.28 7.25
N GLN A 418 -20.48 37.60 7.40
CA GLN A 418 -21.64 38.45 7.10
C GLN A 418 -21.97 38.46 5.60
N ALA A 419 -20.94 38.47 4.75
CA ALA A 419 -21.12 38.41 3.30
C ALA A 419 -21.58 37.02 2.85
N LEU A 420 -21.18 35.95 3.56
CA LEU A 420 -21.72 34.60 3.36
C LEU A 420 -23.21 34.53 3.74
N LEU A 421 -23.59 35.08 4.89
CA LEU A 421 -25.00 35.13 5.33
C LEU A 421 -25.89 35.92 4.36
N ALA A 422 -25.38 37.02 3.81
CA ALA A 422 -26.08 37.83 2.82
C ALA A 422 -26.36 37.09 1.49
N ARG A 423 -25.77 35.91 1.25
CA ARG A 423 -26.08 35.06 0.09
C ARG A 423 -27.35 34.23 0.27
N PHE A 424 -27.95 34.24 1.45
CA PHE A 424 -29.11 33.42 1.80
C PHE A 424 -30.24 34.27 2.39
N GLU A 425 -31.47 33.83 2.19
CA GLU A 425 -32.69 34.46 2.70
C GLU A 425 -33.57 33.42 3.42
N GLY A 426 -34.40 33.89 4.36
CA GLY A 426 -35.33 33.06 5.14
C GLY A 426 -34.64 31.93 5.90
N GLU A 427 -35.30 30.77 5.98
CA GLU A 427 -34.82 29.59 6.73
C GLU A 427 -33.40 29.14 6.36
N ARG A 428 -32.96 29.37 5.11
CA ARG A 428 -31.60 29.01 4.69
C ARG A 428 -30.57 29.91 5.37
N ARG A 429 -30.86 31.20 5.52
CA ARG A 429 -29.99 32.14 6.22
C ARG A 429 -29.85 31.75 7.69
N ASP A 430 -30.96 31.47 8.35
CA ASP A 430 -31.00 31.07 9.76
C ASP A 430 -30.20 29.78 9.97
N PHE A 431 -30.31 28.82 9.04
CA PHE A 431 -29.53 27.59 9.07
C PHE A 431 -28.03 27.82 8.88
N VAL A 432 -27.61 28.70 7.96
CA VAL A 432 -26.19 29.04 7.79
C VAL A 432 -25.67 29.78 9.02
N GLU A 433 -26.46 30.67 9.60
CA GLU A 433 -26.12 31.38 10.83
C GLU A 433 -25.92 30.42 12.00
N ALA A 434 -26.81 29.43 12.16
CA ALA A 434 -26.66 28.37 13.14
C ALA A 434 -25.32 27.61 12.97
N ILE A 435 -24.93 27.25 11.75
CA ILE A 435 -23.64 26.60 11.47
C ILE A 435 -22.48 27.49 11.93
N ILE A 436 -22.52 28.78 11.62
CA ILE A 436 -21.44 29.72 11.96
C ILE A 436 -21.34 29.92 13.48
N GLN A 437 -22.47 30.09 14.17
CA GLN A 437 -22.49 30.40 15.61
C GLN A 437 -22.12 29.20 16.49
N THR A 438 -22.53 28.00 16.11
CA THR A 438 -22.24 26.76 16.87
C THR A 438 -20.83 26.23 16.60
N SER A 439 -20.19 26.64 15.51
CA SER A 439 -18.83 26.22 15.17
C SER A 439 -17.78 26.92 16.01
N SER A 440 -16.84 26.17 16.57
CA SER A 440 -15.76 26.71 17.40
C SER A 440 -14.61 27.20 16.54
N ARG A 441 -14.28 28.50 16.62
CA ARG A 441 -13.23 29.11 15.79
C ARG A 441 -11.86 29.05 16.47
N ALA A 442 -10.89 28.41 15.81
CA ALA A 442 -9.49 28.36 16.21
C ALA A 442 -8.60 28.96 15.11
N ARG A 443 -8.15 30.21 15.32
CA ARG A 443 -7.37 30.99 14.33
C ARG A 443 -8.13 31.17 13.01
N THR A 444 -7.61 30.60 11.92
CA THR A 444 -8.16 30.70 10.56
C THR A 444 -9.25 29.67 10.26
N TRP A 445 -9.35 28.61 11.06
CA TRP A 445 -10.28 27.49 10.83
C TRP A 445 -11.37 27.46 11.92
N ALA A 446 -12.58 27.13 11.54
CA ALA A 446 -13.70 26.84 12.44
C ALA A 446 -14.02 25.34 12.39
N THR A 447 -14.20 24.71 13.55
CA THR A 447 -14.63 23.30 13.67
C THR A 447 -16.13 23.24 13.88
N VAL A 448 -16.82 22.45 13.07
CA VAL A 448 -18.27 22.25 13.12
C VAL A 448 -18.65 21.45 14.36
N ASN A 449 -19.58 21.97 15.16
CA ASN A 449 -20.12 21.27 16.31
C ASN A 449 -21.49 20.67 15.97
N PHE A 450 -21.49 19.41 15.52
CA PHE A 450 -22.72 18.71 15.12
C PHE A 450 -23.69 18.48 16.27
N ASP A 451 -23.18 18.23 17.48
CA ASP A 451 -24.01 17.98 18.66
C ASP A 451 -24.77 19.26 19.06
N ALA A 452 -24.07 20.41 19.09
CA ALA A 452 -24.71 21.70 19.35
C ALA A 452 -25.74 22.06 18.26
N LEU A 453 -25.43 21.80 16.99
CA LEU A 453 -26.35 22.00 15.87
C LEU A 453 -27.61 21.16 15.98
N TYR A 454 -27.47 19.88 16.35
CA TYR A 454 -28.61 18.99 16.52
C TYR A 454 -29.44 19.39 17.75
N LEU A 455 -28.80 19.65 18.91
CA LEU A 455 -29.49 20.02 20.14
C LEU A 455 -30.22 21.36 20.05
N GLN A 456 -29.62 22.37 19.41
CA GLN A 456 -30.17 23.73 19.37
C GLN A 456 -31.08 23.97 18.16
N HIS A 457 -30.79 23.34 17.02
CA HIS A 457 -31.45 23.64 15.74
C HIS A 457 -32.04 22.42 15.04
N GLN A 458 -32.00 21.23 15.67
CA GLN A 458 -32.40 19.94 15.06
C GLN A 458 -31.79 19.73 13.66
N ALA A 459 -30.57 20.25 13.48
CA ALA A 459 -29.88 20.23 12.21
C ALA A 459 -29.20 18.87 12.02
N GLU A 460 -29.80 18.03 11.17
CA GLU A 460 -29.25 16.75 10.77
C GLU A 460 -27.83 16.88 10.19
N ARG A 461 -26.91 16.00 10.62
CA ARG A 461 -25.50 15.99 10.18
C ARG A 461 -25.37 16.06 8.66
N SER A 462 -26.17 15.25 7.96
CA SER A 462 -26.16 15.17 6.50
C SER A 462 -26.57 16.48 5.80
N ARG A 463 -27.39 17.32 6.44
CA ARG A 463 -27.79 18.63 5.93
C ARG A 463 -26.68 19.66 6.11
N VAL A 464 -26.00 19.63 7.26
CA VAL A 464 -24.87 20.52 7.57
C VAL A 464 -23.70 20.26 6.63
N VAL A 465 -23.33 18.98 6.43
CA VAL A 465 -22.25 18.60 5.50
C VAL A 465 -22.53 19.09 4.08
N LYS A 466 -23.76 18.86 3.56
CA LYS A 466 -24.16 19.36 2.23
C LYS A 466 -24.02 20.87 2.08
N ALA A 467 -24.35 21.63 3.13
CA ALA A 467 -24.22 23.09 3.07
C ALA A 467 -22.75 23.52 3.02
N LEU A 468 -21.89 22.87 3.79
CA LEU A 468 -20.45 23.14 3.78
C LEU A 468 -19.79 22.76 2.45
N ASP A 469 -20.15 21.61 1.88
CA ASP A 469 -19.71 21.20 0.54
C ASP A 469 -20.13 22.25 -0.51
N TYR A 470 -21.39 22.71 -0.47
CA TYR A 470 -21.87 23.77 -1.34
C TYR A 470 -21.09 25.09 -1.17
N PHE A 471 -20.74 25.47 0.06
CA PHE A 471 -19.92 26.67 0.28
C PHE A 471 -18.53 26.52 -0.32
N GLN A 472 -17.93 25.33 -0.26
CA GLN A 472 -16.63 25.04 -0.87
C GLN A 472 -16.69 25.09 -2.39
N GLU A 473 -17.69 24.44 -3.01
CA GLU A 473 -17.89 24.44 -4.46
C GLU A 473 -18.04 25.87 -5.01
N ARG A 474 -18.64 26.76 -4.22
CA ARG A 474 -18.78 28.18 -4.56
C ARG A 474 -17.55 29.03 -4.24
N GLY A 475 -16.51 28.45 -3.65
CA GLY A 475 -15.28 29.14 -3.26
C GLY A 475 -15.46 30.11 -2.09
N TRP A 476 -16.49 29.93 -1.26
CA TRP A 476 -16.75 30.80 -0.10
C TRP A 476 -16.03 30.32 1.17
N VAL A 477 -15.77 29.02 1.24
CA VAL A 477 -14.98 28.41 2.30
C VAL A 477 -14.00 27.41 1.71
N GLU A 478 -12.92 27.16 2.42
CA GLU A 478 -12.03 26.01 2.23
C GLU A 478 -12.45 24.96 3.27
N LEU A 479 -12.85 23.76 2.85
CA LEU A 479 -13.34 22.70 3.75
C LEU A 479 -12.25 21.64 3.94
N GLU A 480 -12.07 21.21 5.19
CA GLU A 480 -11.15 20.17 5.59
C GLU A 480 -11.91 19.16 6.46
N SER A 481 -12.13 17.96 5.94
CA SER A 481 -12.74 16.87 6.68
C SER A 481 -11.67 16.01 7.36
N LYS A 482 -11.74 15.85 8.68
CA LYS A 482 -10.79 15.07 9.49
C LYS A 482 -11.46 13.90 10.19
N GLN A 483 -10.61 12.95 10.60
CA GLN A 483 -10.97 11.85 11.49
C GLN A 483 -12.11 10.99 10.92
N MET A 484 -11.79 10.12 9.96
CA MET A 484 -12.78 9.18 9.42
C MET A 484 -13.18 8.17 10.50
N THR A 485 -14.45 8.20 10.91
CA THR A 485 -15.11 7.18 11.73
C THR A 485 -15.55 6.05 10.82
N GLU A 486 -15.21 4.83 11.23
CA GLU A 486 -15.73 3.61 10.62
C GLU A 486 -16.89 3.08 11.47
N VAL A 487 -17.96 2.67 10.79
CA VAL A 487 -19.13 2.04 11.43
C VAL A 487 -19.30 0.64 10.87
N TYR A 488 -19.24 -0.35 11.76
CA TYR A 488 -19.47 -1.74 11.46
C TYR A 488 -20.77 -2.22 12.11
N SER A 489 -21.53 -3.07 11.40
CA SER A 489 -22.60 -3.85 12.01
C SER A 489 -21.98 -5.04 12.74
N LEU A 490 -22.46 -5.35 13.93
CA LEU A 490 -22.03 -6.52 14.68
C LEU A 490 -22.90 -7.72 14.28
N LEU A 491 -22.29 -8.73 13.67
CA LEU A 491 -22.98 -9.90 13.16
C LEU A 491 -23.00 -11.03 14.21
N GLN A 492 -21.88 -11.22 14.90
CA GLN A 492 -21.74 -12.19 15.98
C GLN A 492 -20.84 -11.64 17.08
N THR A 493 -21.34 -11.63 18.31
CA THR A 493 -20.62 -11.13 19.49
C THR A 493 -20.41 -12.20 20.58
N ASP A 494 -21.11 -13.33 20.45
CA ASP A 494 -20.93 -14.50 21.32
C ASP A 494 -19.75 -15.34 20.80
N PHE A 495 -18.55 -14.94 21.21
CA PHE A 495 -17.31 -15.65 20.96
C PHE A 495 -16.41 -15.56 22.19
N ASP A 496 -15.56 -16.57 22.40
CA ASP A 496 -14.52 -16.49 23.42
C ASP A 496 -13.41 -15.56 22.92
N ALA A 497 -13.36 -14.36 23.47
CA ALA A 497 -12.36 -13.35 23.09
C ALA A 497 -10.92 -13.79 23.43
N ALA A 498 -10.69 -14.73 24.34
CA ALA A 498 -9.35 -15.20 24.68
C ALA A 498 -8.88 -16.21 23.62
N GLU A 499 -9.75 -17.17 23.29
CA GLU A 499 -9.48 -18.13 22.22
C GLU A 499 -9.28 -17.42 20.87
N LEU A 500 -10.19 -16.50 20.52
CA LEU A 500 -10.11 -15.75 19.27
C LEU A 500 -8.86 -14.86 19.21
N SER A 501 -8.47 -14.23 20.34
CA SER A 501 -7.21 -13.48 20.43
C SER A 501 -6.00 -14.37 20.11
N ALA A 502 -5.95 -15.58 20.67
CA ALA A 502 -4.86 -16.53 20.41
C ALA A 502 -4.81 -16.98 18.95
N GLN A 503 -5.97 -17.26 18.34
CA GLN A 503 -6.06 -17.64 16.93
C GLN A 503 -5.58 -16.51 16.00
N LEU A 504 -6.01 -15.27 16.25
CA LEU A 504 -5.62 -14.09 15.47
C LEU A 504 -4.15 -13.74 15.68
N HIS A 505 -3.64 -13.81 16.91
CA HIS A 505 -2.22 -13.61 17.19
C HIS A 505 -1.36 -14.68 16.49
N GLY A 506 -1.78 -15.94 16.50
CA GLY A 506 -1.14 -17.01 15.74
C GLY A 506 -1.14 -16.77 14.22
N TYR A 507 -2.19 -16.14 13.67
CA TYR A 507 -2.22 -15.70 12.27
C TYR A 507 -1.13 -14.65 11.99
N PHE A 508 -1.05 -13.59 12.80
CA PHE A 508 -0.04 -12.54 12.62
C PHE A 508 1.39 -13.05 12.81
N THR A 509 1.61 -13.95 13.77
CA THR A 509 2.94 -14.57 14.01
C THR A 509 3.39 -15.44 12.83
N ARG A 510 2.47 -16.20 12.20
CA ARG A 510 2.79 -16.94 10.97
C ARG A 510 3.13 -16.00 9.81
N HIS A 511 2.39 -14.90 9.69
CA HIS A 511 2.66 -13.87 8.67
C HIS A 511 4.03 -13.21 8.91
N GLU A 512 4.37 -12.86 10.15
CA GLU A 512 5.70 -12.37 10.53
C GLU A 512 6.80 -13.32 10.06
N GLY A 513 6.70 -14.61 10.40
CA GLY A 513 7.68 -15.61 9.97
C GLY A 513 7.81 -15.72 8.44
N ALA A 514 6.72 -15.57 7.71
CA ALA A 514 6.73 -15.57 6.25
C ALA A 514 7.39 -14.32 5.64
N GLU A 515 7.21 -13.14 6.25
CA GLU A 515 7.88 -11.90 5.86
C GLU A 515 9.40 -11.97 6.11
N ILE A 516 9.81 -12.45 7.29
CA ILE A 516 11.23 -12.64 7.63
C ILE A 516 11.89 -13.63 6.65
N ALA A 517 11.22 -14.76 6.37
CA ALA A 517 11.70 -15.73 5.40
C ALA A 517 11.86 -15.13 3.98
N ARG A 518 10.99 -14.19 3.58
CA ARG A 518 11.11 -13.48 2.29
C ARG A 518 12.34 -12.58 2.23
N ILE A 519 12.67 -11.89 3.32
CA ILE A 519 13.89 -11.08 3.42
C ILE A 519 15.12 -11.99 3.27
N HIS A 520 15.14 -13.13 3.95
CA HIS A 520 16.26 -14.08 3.89
C HIS A 520 16.39 -14.75 2.51
N ALA A 521 15.28 -15.12 1.88
CA ALA A 521 15.29 -15.65 0.51
C ALA A 521 15.91 -14.66 -0.49
N MET A 522 15.68 -13.36 -0.32
CA MET A 522 16.32 -12.32 -1.13
C MET A 522 17.83 -12.23 -0.86
N LEU A 523 18.27 -12.33 0.39
CA LEU A 523 19.70 -12.40 0.71
C LEU A 523 20.36 -13.63 0.06
N ASP A 524 19.68 -14.77 0.08
CA ASP A 524 20.14 -16.00 -0.57
C ASP A 524 20.21 -15.85 -2.09
N LEU A 525 19.26 -15.14 -2.71
CA LEU A 525 19.32 -14.79 -4.12
C LEU A 525 20.56 -13.94 -4.43
N PHE A 526 20.86 -12.92 -3.62
CA PHE A 526 22.01 -12.05 -3.85
C PHE A 526 23.35 -12.72 -3.57
N GLY A 527 23.39 -13.69 -2.64
CA GLY A 527 24.58 -14.48 -2.30
C GLY A 527 24.77 -15.75 -3.13
N THR A 528 23.94 -15.98 -4.16
CA THR A 528 23.97 -17.23 -4.93
C THR A 528 25.20 -17.35 -5.85
N GLU A 529 25.68 -18.57 -6.05
CA GLU A 529 26.73 -18.89 -7.04
C GLU A 529 26.14 -19.24 -8.41
N GLN A 530 24.82 -19.26 -8.54
CA GLN A 530 24.11 -19.53 -9.80
C GLN A 530 23.78 -18.21 -10.52
N CYS A 531 23.50 -18.26 -11.83
CA CYS A 531 23.11 -17.07 -12.59
C CYS A 531 21.92 -16.35 -11.93
N LEU A 532 22.07 -15.05 -11.60
CA LEU A 532 21.04 -14.24 -10.94
C LEU A 532 19.74 -14.20 -11.76
N GLY A 533 19.86 -13.98 -13.07
CA GLY A 533 18.69 -13.94 -13.97
C GLY A 533 17.94 -15.27 -14.02
N TYR A 534 18.66 -16.39 -13.97
CA TYR A 534 18.07 -17.73 -13.91
C TYR A 534 17.36 -17.97 -12.57
N ARG A 535 18.03 -17.70 -11.45
CA ARG A 535 17.47 -17.86 -10.11
C ARG A 535 16.23 -16.99 -9.88
N LEU A 536 16.27 -15.76 -10.36
CA LEU A 536 15.14 -14.83 -10.29
C LEU A 536 13.95 -15.36 -11.10
N ALA A 537 14.18 -15.84 -12.33
CA ALA A 537 13.13 -16.42 -13.15
C ALA A 537 12.53 -17.70 -12.52
N GLN A 538 13.39 -18.59 -12.02
CA GLN A 538 12.99 -19.82 -11.33
C GLN A 538 12.13 -19.53 -10.08
N TYR A 539 12.45 -18.46 -9.33
CA TYR A 539 11.66 -18.04 -8.17
C TYR A 539 10.19 -17.75 -8.53
N PHE A 540 9.94 -17.22 -9.73
CA PHE A 540 8.61 -16.97 -10.27
C PHE A 540 8.03 -18.14 -11.10
N GLY A 541 8.71 -19.29 -11.13
CA GLY A 541 8.28 -20.46 -11.89
C GLY A 541 8.53 -20.36 -13.40
N ASP A 542 9.45 -19.51 -13.84
CA ASP A 542 9.90 -19.45 -15.23
C ASP A 542 11.12 -20.35 -15.44
N ASP A 543 10.86 -21.58 -15.89
CA ASP A 543 11.88 -22.59 -16.17
C ASP A 543 12.60 -22.40 -17.53
N ASN A 544 12.14 -21.44 -18.36
CA ASN A 544 12.68 -21.23 -19.70
C ASN A 544 13.89 -20.27 -19.74
N ALA A 545 14.22 -19.65 -18.59
CA ALA A 545 15.35 -18.74 -18.51
C ALA A 545 16.70 -19.45 -18.74
N PRO A 546 17.67 -18.79 -19.38
CA PRO A 546 18.98 -19.38 -19.62
C PRO A 546 19.72 -19.61 -18.30
N ARG A 547 20.20 -20.84 -18.07
CA ARG A 547 20.99 -21.20 -16.87
C ARG A 547 22.22 -20.33 -16.64
N ARG A 548 22.75 -19.72 -17.70
CA ARG A 548 23.78 -18.67 -17.68
C ARG A 548 23.35 -17.55 -18.64
N CYS A 549 23.04 -16.38 -18.11
CA CYS A 549 22.61 -15.24 -18.92
C CYS A 549 23.79 -14.54 -19.63
N GLY A 550 25.00 -14.67 -19.09
CA GLY A 550 26.22 -14.04 -19.65
C GLY A 550 26.43 -12.57 -19.27
N HIS A 551 25.49 -11.95 -18.56
CA HIS A 551 25.49 -10.50 -18.29
C HIS A 551 25.21 -10.10 -16.82
N CYS A 552 24.98 -11.07 -15.93
CA CYS A 552 24.87 -10.80 -14.49
C CYS A 552 26.23 -10.93 -13.79
N SER A 553 26.38 -10.33 -12.60
CA SER A 553 27.64 -10.36 -11.85
C SER A 553 28.21 -11.77 -11.65
N VAL A 554 27.36 -12.76 -11.32
CA VAL A 554 27.77 -14.17 -11.19
C VAL A 554 28.30 -14.74 -12.52
N CYS A 555 27.63 -14.46 -13.65
CA CYS A 555 28.09 -14.91 -14.97
C CYS A 555 29.42 -14.24 -15.38
N HIS A 556 29.72 -13.06 -14.84
CA HIS A 556 31.02 -12.39 -14.96
C HIS A 556 32.07 -12.88 -13.94
N GLY A 557 31.76 -13.89 -13.13
CA GLY A 557 32.67 -14.41 -12.10
C GLY A 557 32.73 -13.57 -10.83
N GLN A 558 31.85 -12.57 -10.68
CA GLN A 558 31.75 -11.68 -9.53
C GLN A 558 30.64 -12.16 -8.59
N VAL A 559 30.87 -13.30 -7.93
CA VAL A 559 29.97 -13.84 -6.91
C VAL A 559 30.04 -12.95 -5.66
N ALA A 560 28.89 -12.43 -5.22
CA ALA A 560 28.84 -11.55 -4.06
C ALA A 560 28.92 -12.35 -2.75
N ARG A 561 29.85 -11.95 -1.87
CA ARG A 561 29.89 -12.39 -0.48
C ARG A 561 29.49 -11.21 0.40
N LEU A 562 28.25 -11.23 0.86
CA LEU A 562 27.65 -10.13 1.63
C LEU A 562 28.45 -9.92 2.93
N PRO A 563 28.98 -8.70 3.17
CA PRO A 563 29.63 -8.39 4.43
C PRO A 563 28.69 -8.69 5.61
N ALA A 564 29.22 -9.38 6.62
CA ALA A 564 28.54 -9.55 7.89
C ALA A 564 28.36 -8.19 8.58
N PRO A 565 27.32 -8.04 9.43
CA PRO A 565 27.21 -6.86 10.26
C PRO A 565 28.45 -6.71 11.16
N PRO A 566 28.75 -5.49 11.65
CA PRO A 566 29.85 -5.28 12.59
C PRO A 566 29.72 -6.18 13.83
N ASP A 567 30.85 -6.64 14.37
CA ASP A 567 30.85 -7.39 15.64
C ASP A 567 30.34 -6.49 16.77
N LEU A 568 29.30 -6.95 17.45
CA LEU A 568 28.68 -6.25 18.57
C LEU A 568 29.10 -6.90 19.90
N PRO A 569 29.29 -6.12 20.98
CA PRO A 569 29.48 -6.67 22.33
C PRO A 569 28.35 -7.61 22.72
N ALA A 570 28.64 -8.67 23.48
CA ALA A 570 27.64 -9.64 23.86
C ALA A 570 26.53 -9.00 24.71
N LEU A 571 25.27 -9.41 24.47
CA LEU A 571 24.12 -8.89 25.24
C LEU A 571 24.22 -9.19 26.74
N VAL A 572 24.89 -10.28 27.12
CA VAL A 572 25.16 -10.64 28.52
C VAL A 572 25.97 -9.59 29.27
N ASP A 573 26.75 -8.78 28.56
CA ASP A 573 27.57 -7.71 29.15
C ASP A 573 26.77 -6.40 29.31
N LYS A 574 25.52 -6.35 28.81
CA LYS A 574 24.64 -5.18 28.92
C LYS A 574 23.94 -5.16 30.26
N ASN A 575 23.86 -3.99 30.89
CA ASN A 575 23.14 -3.80 32.14
C ASN A 575 21.63 -3.66 31.87
N PHE A 576 20.86 -4.73 32.13
CA PHE A 576 19.41 -4.75 31.95
C PHE A 576 18.70 -3.67 32.76
N ALA A 577 19.06 -3.50 34.04
CA ALA A 577 18.45 -2.50 34.91
C ALA A 577 18.61 -1.09 34.34
N GLN A 578 19.83 -0.74 33.94
CA GLN A 578 20.14 0.57 33.36
C GLN A 578 19.37 0.85 32.07
N LEU A 579 19.20 -0.16 31.21
CA LEU A 579 18.54 0.00 29.90
C LEU A 579 17.00 -0.06 30.01
N CYS A 580 16.45 -0.81 30.95
CA CYS A 580 15.02 -1.16 30.98
C CYS A 580 14.25 -0.52 32.14
N GLU A 581 14.83 -0.34 33.33
CA GLU A 581 14.09 0.15 34.52
C GLU A 581 13.39 1.50 34.30
N PRO A 582 14.02 2.53 33.67
CA PRO A 582 13.34 3.80 33.42
C PRO A 582 12.06 3.63 32.59
N PHE A 583 12.09 2.71 31.62
CA PHE A 583 10.94 2.40 30.78
C PHE A 583 9.91 1.53 31.51
N ILE A 584 10.35 0.49 32.24
CA ILE A 584 9.47 -0.36 33.07
C ILE A 584 8.68 0.50 34.06
N HIS A 585 9.35 1.40 34.77
CA HIS A 585 8.70 2.30 35.72
C HIS A 585 7.67 3.20 35.04
N ARG A 586 8.04 3.83 33.92
CA ARG A 586 7.11 4.68 33.15
C ARG A 586 5.92 3.91 32.60
N HIS A 587 6.14 2.68 32.15
CA HIS A 587 5.11 1.80 31.62
C HIS A 587 4.14 1.36 32.73
N GLN A 588 4.66 0.95 33.88
CA GLN A 588 3.86 0.53 35.03
C GLN A 588 3.03 1.69 35.61
N GLN A 589 3.58 2.91 35.64
CA GLN A 589 2.83 4.11 36.02
C GLN A 589 1.64 4.40 35.09
N HIS A 590 1.73 4.02 33.82
CA HIS A 590 0.70 4.33 32.82
C HIS A 590 -0.32 3.20 32.61
N THR A 591 0.11 1.95 32.76
CA THR A 591 -0.69 0.76 32.41
C THR A 591 -0.99 -0.14 33.60
N GLU A 592 -0.45 0.18 34.78
CA GLU A 592 -0.52 -0.63 36.01
C GLU A 592 0.11 -2.04 35.88
N ARG A 593 0.80 -2.31 34.76
CA ARG A 593 1.43 -3.61 34.46
C ARG A 593 2.90 -3.44 34.10
N VAL A 594 3.69 -4.46 34.41
CA VAL A 594 5.08 -4.57 33.91
C VAL A 594 5.02 -4.88 32.41
N PRO A 595 5.84 -4.24 31.56
CA PRO A 595 5.87 -4.56 30.13
C PRO A 595 6.42 -5.98 29.91
N GLY A 596 5.81 -6.72 28.98
CA GLY A 596 6.34 -8.01 28.56
C GLY A 596 7.62 -7.89 27.71
N ALA A 597 8.27 -9.03 27.44
CA ALA A 597 9.54 -9.09 26.71
C ALA A 597 9.44 -8.42 25.32
N GLU A 598 8.38 -8.67 24.55
CA GLU A 598 8.18 -8.06 23.22
C GLU A 598 8.17 -6.53 23.28
N ARG A 599 7.52 -5.97 24.30
CA ARG A 599 7.39 -4.53 24.50
C ARG A 599 8.71 -3.88 24.91
N LEU A 600 9.48 -4.53 25.78
CA LEU A 600 10.85 -4.12 26.10
C LEU A 600 11.75 -4.17 24.85
N THR A 601 11.65 -5.25 24.09
CA THR A 601 12.44 -5.45 22.86
C THR A 601 12.17 -4.33 21.86
N ARG A 602 10.90 -3.98 21.63
CA ARG A 602 10.53 -2.85 20.76
C ARG A 602 11.12 -1.52 21.24
N PHE A 603 11.13 -1.29 22.56
CA PHE A 603 11.74 -0.10 23.14
C PHE A 603 13.27 -0.05 22.88
N LEU A 604 13.96 -1.16 23.18
CA LEU A 604 15.41 -1.30 23.03
C LEU A 604 15.86 -1.24 21.56
N CYS A 605 15.10 -1.82 20.64
CA CYS A 605 15.39 -1.81 19.20
C CYS A 605 14.84 -0.56 18.47
N GLY A 606 14.24 0.40 19.19
CA GLY A 606 13.75 1.65 18.59
C GLY A 606 12.48 1.50 17.73
N ILE A 607 11.77 0.39 17.86
CA ILE A 607 10.55 0.08 17.10
C ILE A 607 9.38 0.88 17.67
N SER A 608 9.05 1.99 17.02
CA SER A 608 7.96 2.86 17.47
C SER A 608 6.59 2.18 17.36
N VAL A 609 5.85 2.15 18.47
CA VAL A 609 4.44 1.71 18.55
C VAL A 609 3.56 2.82 19.12
N PRO A 610 2.22 2.81 18.93
CA PRO A 610 1.35 3.91 19.37
C PRO A 610 1.52 4.30 20.85
N LEU A 611 1.63 3.32 21.75
CA LEU A 611 1.84 3.53 23.19
C LEU A 611 3.09 4.36 23.49
N PHE A 612 4.16 4.24 22.70
CA PHE A 612 5.43 4.91 22.96
C PHE A 612 5.33 6.43 22.84
N THR A 613 4.41 6.93 22.01
CA THR A 613 4.13 8.36 21.91
C THR A 613 3.55 8.89 23.22
N LYS A 614 2.59 8.16 23.82
CA LYS A 614 1.98 8.50 25.12
C LYS A 614 3.00 8.46 26.27
N LEU A 615 3.88 7.46 26.26
CA LEU A 615 4.93 7.31 27.27
C LEU A 615 6.12 8.28 27.08
N LYS A 616 6.18 9.00 25.96
CA LYS A 616 7.35 9.77 25.49
C LYS A 616 8.61 8.90 25.45
N ALA A 617 8.49 7.66 25.00
CA ALA A 617 9.53 6.63 25.11
C ALA A 617 10.86 7.03 24.46
N ARG A 618 10.83 7.80 23.36
CA ARG A 618 12.04 8.28 22.68
C ARG A 618 12.97 9.16 23.54
N ALA A 619 12.43 9.75 24.61
CA ALA A 619 13.20 10.57 25.55
C ALA A 619 13.69 9.76 26.76
N ILE A 620 13.30 8.49 26.88
CA ILE A 620 13.70 7.62 27.99
C ILE A 620 15.06 6.99 27.65
N PRO A 621 16.04 7.03 28.57
CA PRO A 621 17.30 6.31 28.39
C PRO A 621 17.05 4.83 28.10
N GLY A 622 17.76 4.27 27.13
CA GLY A 622 17.57 2.88 26.66
C GLY A 622 16.75 2.75 25.37
N PHE A 623 15.99 3.78 24.98
CA PHE A 623 15.27 3.74 23.69
C PHE A 623 16.25 3.65 22.53
N ALA A 624 16.04 2.68 21.63
CA ALA A 624 16.92 2.38 20.49
C ALA A 624 18.37 2.03 20.87
N ALA A 625 18.67 1.74 22.14
CA ALA A 625 20.03 1.43 22.59
C ALA A 625 20.61 0.12 22.01
N LEU A 626 19.74 -0.77 21.52
CA LEU A 626 20.07 -2.05 20.90
C LEU A 626 19.49 -2.13 19.47
N GLU A 627 19.35 -1.00 18.76
CA GLU A 627 18.81 -0.98 17.38
C GLU A 627 19.66 -1.75 16.36
N ASP A 628 20.96 -1.88 16.63
CA ASP A 628 21.90 -2.64 15.79
C ASP A 628 21.89 -4.15 16.07
N TYR A 629 21.17 -4.63 17.08
CA TYR A 629 21.12 -6.06 17.44
C TYR A 629 19.92 -6.76 16.78
N PRO A 630 20.04 -8.06 16.45
CA PRO A 630 18.90 -8.85 15.98
C PRO A 630 17.76 -8.86 17.00
N TYR A 631 16.53 -8.58 16.57
CA TYR A 631 15.36 -8.46 17.45
C TYR A 631 15.14 -9.72 18.29
N ALA A 632 15.30 -10.91 17.70
CA ALA A 632 15.12 -12.18 18.40
C ALA A 632 16.10 -12.36 19.57
N GLU A 633 17.37 -11.98 19.39
CA GLU A 633 18.38 -12.05 20.45
C GLU A 633 18.08 -11.08 21.59
N VAL A 634 17.66 -9.85 21.27
CA VAL A 634 17.26 -8.85 22.27
C VAL A 634 16.01 -9.31 23.03
N ARG A 635 15.07 -9.96 22.33
CA ARG A 635 13.85 -10.50 22.95
C ARG A 635 14.15 -11.63 23.92
N ASP A 636 14.97 -12.58 23.51
CA ASP A 636 15.32 -13.72 24.35
C ASP A 636 16.15 -13.25 25.56
N TRP A 637 17.02 -12.25 25.38
CA TRP A 637 17.74 -11.58 26.48
C TRP A 637 16.80 -10.81 27.44
N ALA A 638 15.82 -10.09 26.91
CA ALA A 638 14.85 -9.38 27.75
C ALA A 638 13.94 -10.35 28.52
N ASP A 639 13.50 -11.43 27.88
CA ASP A 639 12.67 -12.47 28.49
C ASP A 639 13.41 -13.22 29.60
N SER A 640 14.69 -13.54 29.42
CA SER A 640 15.49 -14.20 30.46
C SER A 640 15.61 -13.36 31.73
N HIS A 641 15.67 -12.04 31.60
CA HIS A 641 15.75 -11.12 32.75
C HIS A 641 14.40 -10.84 33.40
N LEU A 642 13.29 -10.91 32.66
CA LEU A 642 11.95 -10.80 33.24
C LEU A 642 11.53 -12.04 34.02
N ARG A 643 12.13 -13.20 33.73
CA ARG A 643 11.88 -14.48 34.40
C ARG A 643 12.80 -14.75 35.60
N ALA A 644 13.93 -14.03 35.67
CA ALA A 644 14.88 -14.08 36.79
C ALA A 644 14.39 -13.23 37.95
#